data_AF-A0A8H7SPT3-F1
#
_entry.id   AF-A0A8H7SPT3-F1
#
_cell.length_a   1.000
_cell.length_b   1.000
_cell.length_c   1.000
_cell.angle_alpha   90.00
_cell.angle_beta   90.00
_cell.angle_gamma   90.00
#
_symmetry.space_group_name_H-M   'P 1'
#
loop_
_entity.id
_entity.type
_entity.pdbx_description
1 polymer ?
#
loop_
_entity_poly.entity_id
_entity_poly.type
_entity_poly.pdbx_seq_one_letter_code
_entity_poly.pdbx_strand_id
1 'polypeptide(L)'
;MKFGKQMETAAYDLPENWRPHLIHYKTLKKSIRLVVDELESRGLSTEWINTLDTEQAMRLDYTFDGDVKDPHPCIRITIEDPTSIASSEKPILLKLIPVTQQLNTEPLSIKIELVRDSEFFHLLLHELSHAAALHDVEKSRFLEIVQMLEEQLTIAAAPQKKDLYAWREIFNVYMEAAIFKYEAEGQYSRQSYQRSQSQLQWFTEELSRMNLTKKLTSKHSKKALAQFLSINAQLVHFKHFQSLNQTAMIKILKKHDKRTSLSATSEFPTFAKNNAIFVEGILLSLYNAVQTKLVTIVPQPDDYDCPVCFSIAWRPIRLECGHVFCVRCLIKAHKKRMYDCPICRKKHAVGNADAHNLDQTLQSFMLLYFPKEIKEKRKENEQEQATIDKQNMRRALPPRRSPVASSRSLSAPVSSRRDTSCISRDSRHKRSATGARRDQYRKKRKFELGRQSANTKLGAKRIHLVRVRGGNFKRRALRLESGNFSWGSEGISRKTRALTVVYNSSNNELVRTNTLVKGAVIQIDATPFRQWYESHYAIALGKPKAGEAAPVAAEKKSNSVEKKIAARAATSAIDPLLNDQFNAGRLYAVIASRPGQSGRCDGYILEGKELEFYLRKIKSAEEQKVTKNPMRNLQIEKLVLNICVGESGDRLTRAAKVLEQLTGQTPVYTKARYTVRTFSIRRNEKIAVHVTVRGPKAEEILERGLKVKEYELKARNFSSTGNFGFGIDEHIDLGIKYDPSIGIYGMDYFVVMGRPGNRVSRRKHCKAKVGVNHRIKKESQEWFKARFDGTISYKA
;
A
#
# COMPACT_ATOMS: atom_id res chain seq x y z
N MET A 1 11.91 29.11 -13.98
CA MET A 1 13.04 28.50 -14.72
C MET A 1 13.49 27.14 -14.17
N LYS A 2 12.87 26.60 -13.11
CA LYS A 2 13.37 25.39 -12.42
C LYS A 2 13.32 24.10 -13.27
N PHE A 3 12.29 23.89 -14.10
CA PHE A 3 12.14 22.63 -14.84
C PHE A 3 13.15 22.41 -15.99
N GLY A 4 13.48 23.46 -16.77
CA GLY A 4 14.45 23.30 -17.86
C GLY A 4 15.84 22.90 -17.36
N LYS A 5 16.30 23.51 -16.26
CA LYS A 5 17.54 23.12 -15.58
C LYS A 5 17.46 21.70 -15.00
N GLN A 6 16.32 21.30 -14.43
CA GLN A 6 16.11 19.94 -13.93
C GLN A 6 16.18 18.88 -15.05
N MET A 7 15.65 19.17 -16.23
CA MET A 7 15.77 18.29 -17.41
C MET A 7 17.22 18.15 -17.86
N GLU A 8 17.96 19.26 -17.91
CA GLU A 8 19.39 19.26 -18.25
C GLU A 8 20.21 18.45 -17.23
N THR A 9 19.92 18.61 -15.93
CA THR A 9 20.54 17.78 -14.88
C THR A 9 20.19 16.30 -15.03
N ALA A 10 18.94 15.97 -15.32
CA ALA A 10 18.49 14.58 -15.49
C ALA A 10 18.98 13.94 -16.79
N ALA A 11 19.38 14.73 -17.79
CA ALA A 11 19.94 14.25 -19.05
C ALA A 11 21.38 13.73 -18.90
N TYR A 12 22.10 14.10 -17.85
CA TYR A 12 23.44 13.55 -17.59
C TYR A 12 23.42 12.05 -17.28
N ASP A 13 22.32 11.55 -16.71
CA ASP A 13 22.12 10.12 -16.43
C ASP A 13 21.84 9.29 -17.70
N LEU A 14 21.66 9.94 -18.86
CA LEU A 14 21.45 9.26 -20.14
C LEU A 14 22.77 9.11 -20.93
N PRO A 15 22.87 8.08 -21.79
CA PRO A 15 23.94 7.95 -22.77
C PRO A 15 24.12 9.22 -23.61
N GLU A 16 25.37 9.58 -23.91
CA GLU A 16 25.71 10.84 -24.58
C GLU A 16 25.05 10.97 -25.98
N ASN A 17 24.95 9.86 -26.71
CA ASN A 17 24.30 9.77 -28.01
C ASN A 17 22.77 9.99 -27.97
N TRP A 18 22.13 9.85 -26.80
CA TRP A 18 20.68 10.00 -26.66
C TRP A 18 20.26 11.43 -26.30
N ARG A 19 21.17 12.22 -25.73
CA ARG A 19 20.89 13.60 -25.28
C ARG A 19 20.39 14.53 -26.38
N PRO A 20 20.88 14.48 -27.64
CA PRO A 20 20.39 15.34 -28.73
C PRO A 20 18.95 15.04 -29.17
N HIS A 21 18.42 13.87 -28.80
CA HIS A 21 17.06 13.45 -29.16
C HIS A 21 16.05 13.73 -28.04
N LEU A 22 16.43 14.51 -27.03
CA LEU A 22 15.50 14.95 -25.98
C LEU A 22 14.76 16.22 -26.43
N ILE A 23 13.47 16.29 -26.10
CA ILE A 23 12.64 17.45 -26.45
C ILE A 23 13.26 18.75 -25.91
N HIS A 24 13.59 19.67 -26.81
CA HIS A 24 14.19 20.96 -26.48
C HIS A 24 13.17 21.95 -25.86
N TYR A 25 12.87 21.76 -24.57
CA TYR A 25 11.87 22.53 -23.82
C TYR A 25 12.07 24.05 -23.86
N LYS A 26 13.31 24.54 -23.93
CA LYS A 26 13.62 25.98 -23.97
C LYS A 26 13.15 26.62 -25.29
N THR A 27 13.34 25.94 -26.41
CA THR A 27 12.95 26.40 -27.75
C THR A 27 11.44 26.44 -27.88
N LEU A 28 10.75 25.35 -27.53
CA LEU A 28 9.28 25.28 -27.52
C LEU A 28 8.64 26.31 -26.57
N LYS A 29 9.29 26.62 -25.45
CA LYS A 29 8.80 27.66 -24.54
C LYS A 29 8.86 29.06 -25.17
N LYS A 30 9.83 29.33 -26.05
CA LYS A 30 9.93 30.62 -26.74
C LYS A 30 8.80 30.77 -27.76
N SER A 31 8.49 29.72 -28.52
CA SER A 31 7.39 29.76 -29.51
C SER A 31 6.02 29.97 -28.87
N ILE A 32 5.75 29.45 -27.66
CA ILE A 32 4.49 29.75 -26.93
C ILE A 32 4.26 31.26 -26.75
N ARG A 33 5.32 32.06 -26.57
CA ARG A 33 5.14 33.52 -26.44
C ARG A 33 4.60 34.13 -27.74
N LEU A 34 5.13 33.70 -28.88
CA LEU A 34 4.68 34.15 -30.20
C LEU A 34 3.21 33.77 -30.48
N VAL A 35 2.76 32.62 -29.95
CA VAL A 35 1.34 32.21 -30.03
C VAL A 35 0.45 33.15 -29.21
N VAL A 36 0.88 33.55 -28.01
CA VAL A 36 0.13 34.50 -27.19
C VAL A 36 0.05 35.87 -27.87
N ASP A 37 1.16 36.34 -28.44
CA ASP A 37 1.20 37.60 -29.18
C ASP A 37 0.25 37.57 -30.39
N GLU A 38 0.14 36.43 -31.10
CA GLU A 38 -0.82 36.25 -32.20
C GLU A 38 -2.28 36.25 -31.68
N LEU A 39 -2.58 35.55 -30.58
CA LEU A 39 -3.90 35.53 -29.96
C LEU A 39 -4.37 36.94 -29.55
N GLU A 40 -3.48 37.71 -28.91
CA GLU A 40 -3.75 39.09 -28.51
C GLU A 40 -3.98 39.99 -29.74
N SER A 41 -3.21 39.81 -30.82
CA SER A 41 -3.39 40.57 -32.08
C SER A 41 -4.75 40.32 -32.74
N ARG A 42 -5.34 39.13 -32.54
CA ARG A 42 -6.68 38.77 -33.06
C ARG A 42 -7.82 39.08 -32.10
N GLY A 43 -7.53 39.72 -30.97
CA GLY A 43 -8.53 40.11 -29.96
C GLY A 43 -9.01 38.96 -29.06
N LEU A 44 -8.38 37.78 -29.13
CA LEU A 44 -8.68 36.62 -28.29
C LEU A 44 -7.82 36.66 -27.02
N SER A 45 -8.08 37.63 -26.14
CA SER A 45 -7.31 37.76 -24.89
C SER A 45 -7.63 36.60 -23.93
N THR A 46 -6.66 36.26 -23.07
CA THR A 46 -6.84 35.20 -22.06
C THR A 46 -7.95 35.52 -21.06
N GLU A 47 -8.16 36.79 -20.73
CA GLU A 47 -9.26 37.25 -19.88
C GLU A 47 -10.61 37.03 -20.57
N TRP A 48 -10.69 37.30 -21.88
CA TRP A 48 -11.89 37.06 -22.67
C TRP A 48 -12.22 35.56 -22.74
N ILE A 49 -11.25 34.71 -23.05
CA ILE A 49 -11.47 33.24 -23.15
C ILE A 49 -12.00 32.66 -21.83
N ASN A 50 -11.49 33.10 -20.69
CA ASN A 50 -11.95 32.61 -19.38
C ASN A 50 -13.35 33.12 -18.97
N THR A 51 -13.85 34.20 -19.59
CA THR A 51 -15.20 34.75 -19.31
C THR A 51 -16.31 34.11 -20.17
N LEU A 52 -15.96 33.37 -21.22
CA LEU A 52 -16.92 32.64 -22.07
C LEU A 52 -17.69 31.56 -21.32
N ASP A 53 -17.05 30.87 -20.37
CA ASP A 53 -17.67 29.76 -19.61
C ASP A 53 -18.74 30.21 -18.60
N THR A 54 -18.78 31.50 -18.24
CA THR A 54 -19.56 31.98 -17.09
C THR A 54 -20.86 32.71 -17.42
N GLU A 55 -21.02 33.30 -18.61
CA GLU A 55 -22.11 34.28 -18.83
C GLU A 55 -22.84 34.20 -20.18
N GLN A 56 -22.37 33.48 -21.21
CA GLN A 56 -22.96 33.54 -22.56
C GLN A 56 -23.09 32.13 -23.19
N ALA A 57 -24.15 31.89 -23.97
CA ALA A 57 -24.43 30.64 -24.70
C ALA A 57 -23.46 30.40 -25.88
N MET A 58 -22.16 30.44 -25.59
CA MET A 58 -21.04 30.32 -26.52
C MET A 58 -20.10 29.22 -26.05
N ARG A 59 -19.85 28.23 -26.91
CA ARG A 59 -18.95 27.12 -26.63
C ARG A 59 -17.67 27.23 -27.45
N LEU A 60 -16.52 27.20 -26.78
CA LEU A 60 -15.20 27.16 -27.41
C LEU A 60 -14.68 25.72 -27.41
N ASP A 61 -14.56 25.12 -28.59
CA ASP A 61 -13.92 23.82 -28.78
C ASP A 61 -12.59 24.02 -29.53
N TYR A 62 -11.51 23.45 -29.01
CA TYR A 62 -10.20 23.47 -29.66
C TYR A 62 -9.91 22.09 -30.25
N THR A 63 -9.80 21.98 -31.58
CA THR A 63 -9.62 20.71 -32.29
C THR A 63 -8.36 20.72 -33.15
N PHE A 64 -7.83 19.54 -33.46
CA PHE A 64 -6.73 19.37 -34.42
C PHE A 64 -7.30 18.77 -35.70
N ASP A 65 -7.34 19.56 -36.77
CA ASP A 65 -7.70 19.10 -38.11
C ASP A 65 -6.40 18.68 -38.85
N GLY A 66 -6.46 17.74 -39.79
CA GLY A 66 -5.31 17.32 -40.62
C GLY A 66 -4.60 16.03 -40.18
N ASP A 67 -3.54 15.66 -40.91
CA ASP A 67 -2.74 14.46 -40.68
C ASP A 67 -1.56 14.72 -39.71
N VAL A 68 -0.99 13.65 -39.14
CA VAL A 68 0.18 13.71 -38.22
C VAL A 68 1.44 14.31 -38.88
N LYS A 69 1.44 14.58 -40.19
CA LYS A 69 2.54 15.29 -40.85
C LYS A 69 2.31 16.80 -40.87
N ASP A 70 1.05 17.23 -40.94
CA ASP A 70 0.63 18.62 -41.06
C ASP A 70 -0.52 18.93 -40.08
N PRO A 71 -0.20 19.20 -38.79
CA PRO A 71 -1.21 19.52 -37.79
C PRO A 71 -1.81 20.92 -38.01
N HIS A 72 -3.13 20.99 -38.16
CA HIS A 72 -3.87 22.25 -38.25
C HIS A 72 -4.70 22.47 -36.97
N PRO A 73 -4.14 23.11 -35.93
CA PRO A 73 -4.89 23.47 -34.73
C PRO A 73 -5.95 24.53 -35.06
N CYS A 74 -7.20 24.25 -34.69
CA CYS A 74 -8.35 25.05 -35.03
C CYS A 74 -9.16 25.39 -33.78
N ILE A 75 -9.48 26.67 -33.60
CA ILE A 75 -10.41 27.13 -32.57
C ILE A 75 -11.79 27.23 -33.22
N ARG A 76 -12.76 26.48 -32.71
CA ARG A 76 -14.16 26.54 -33.12
C ARG A 76 -14.98 27.22 -32.04
N ILE A 77 -15.63 28.33 -32.39
CA ILE A 77 -16.57 29.02 -31.50
C ILE A 77 -17.98 28.74 -32.02
N THR A 78 -18.79 28.05 -31.24
CA THR A 78 -20.18 27.73 -31.56
C THR A 78 -21.10 28.65 -30.76
N ILE A 79 -21.97 29.37 -31.46
CA ILE A 79 -22.96 30.28 -30.89
C ILE A 79 -24.33 29.62 -31.01
N GLU A 80 -25.00 29.37 -29.88
CA GLU A 80 -26.32 28.71 -29.88
C GLU A 80 -27.46 29.66 -30.28
N ASP A 81 -27.42 30.94 -29.87
CA ASP A 81 -28.42 31.97 -30.20
C ASP A 81 -27.78 33.23 -30.83
N PRO A 82 -27.73 33.34 -32.18
CA PRO A 82 -27.08 34.46 -32.90
C PRO A 82 -27.71 35.85 -32.64
N THR A 83 -28.99 35.91 -32.24
CA THR A 83 -29.77 37.15 -32.04
C THR A 83 -29.40 37.92 -30.77
N SER A 84 -28.79 37.26 -29.79
CA SER A 84 -28.34 37.87 -28.53
C SER A 84 -27.05 38.71 -28.67
N ILE A 85 -26.35 38.58 -29.80
CA ILE A 85 -25.07 39.25 -30.05
C ILE A 85 -25.26 40.71 -30.49
N ALA A 86 -26.36 41.02 -31.18
CA ALA A 86 -26.66 42.36 -31.71
C ALA A 86 -26.89 43.43 -30.62
N SER A 87 -27.13 43.01 -29.37
CA SER A 87 -27.39 43.90 -28.22
C SER A 87 -26.17 44.07 -27.29
N SER A 88 -25.05 43.39 -27.55
CA SER A 88 -23.83 43.52 -26.73
C SER A 88 -22.75 44.37 -27.41
N GLU A 89 -22.26 45.41 -26.74
CA GLU A 89 -21.14 46.25 -27.18
C GLU A 89 -19.78 45.52 -27.08
N LYS A 90 -19.60 44.40 -27.81
CA LYS A 90 -18.30 43.71 -27.91
C LYS A 90 -17.80 43.73 -29.36
N PRO A 91 -16.85 44.62 -29.72
CA PRO A 91 -16.41 44.87 -31.11
C PRO A 91 -15.57 43.74 -31.76
N ILE A 92 -15.29 42.67 -31.04
CA ILE A 92 -14.40 41.58 -31.48
C ILE A 92 -15.17 40.54 -32.32
N LEU A 93 -16.40 40.22 -31.95
CA LEU A 93 -17.25 39.25 -32.67
C LEU A 93 -17.72 39.82 -34.03
N LEU A 94 -17.96 41.13 -34.11
CA LEU A 94 -18.35 41.82 -35.35
C LEU A 94 -17.22 41.88 -36.40
N LYS A 95 -15.94 41.75 -35.99
CA LYS A 95 -14.78 41.71 -36.92
C LYS A 95 -14.49 40.32 -37.48
N LEU A 96 -14.99 39.26 -36.83
CA LEU A 96 -14.73 37.86 -37.18
C LEU A 96 -15.83 37.23 -38.04
N ILE A 97 -16.98 37.90 -38.17
CA ILE A 97 -18.10 37.45 -39.02
C ILE A 97 -17.89 38.04 -40.43
N PRO A 98 -17.79 37.21 -41.50
CA PRO A 98 -17.74 37.73 -42.85
C PRO A 98 -19.04 38.50 -43.17
N VAL A 99 -18.91 39.70 -43.74
CA VAL A 99 -19.98 40.69 -43.99
C VAL A 99 -21.16 40.15 -44.83
N THR A 100 -21.04 38.94 -45.39
CA THR A 100 -21.95 38.37 -46.39
C THR A 100 -22.95 37.32 -45.86
N GLN A 101 -22.96 37.00 -44.55
CA GLN A 101 -23.83 35.93 -44.03
C GLN A 101 -25.06 36.51 -43.29
N GLN A 102 -26.27 36.25 -43.80
CA GLN A 102 -27.53 36.60 -43.13
C GLN A 102 -27.72 35.74 -41.86
N LEU A 103 -28.01 36.38 -40.72
CA LEU A 103 -28.22 35.74 -39.42
C LEU A 103 -29.56 34.97 -39.42
N ASN A 104 -29.52 33.70 -39.83
CA ASN A 104 -30.65 32.77 -39.73
C ASN A 104 -30.61 31.98 -38.40
N THR A 105 -31.72 31.34 -38.03
CA THR A 105 -31.95 30.58 -36.79
C THR A 105 -31.20 29.25 -36.67
N GLU A 106 -29.98 29.16 -37.21
CA GLU A 106 -29.09 27.99 -37.08
C GLU A 106 -27.85 28.36 -36.25
N PRO A 107 -27.26 27.41 -35.50
CA PRO A 107 -26.08 27.68 -34.69
C PRO A 107 -24.89 28.08 -35.56
N LEU A 108 -24.34 29.28 -35.32
CA LEU A 108 -23.21 29.82 -36.08
C LEU A 108 -21.90 29.25 -35.53
N SER A 109 -21.12 28.55 -36.36
CA SER A 109 -19.78 28.06 -36.00
C SER A 109 -18.69 28.85 -36.72
N ILE A 110 -17.83 29.55 -35.98
CA ILE A 110 -16.68 30.30 -36.50
C ILE A 110 -15.41 29.47 -36.32
N LYS A 111 -14.65 29.27 -37.41
CA LYS A 111 -13.36 28.59 -37.42
C LYS A 111 -12.22 29.61 -37.44
N ILE A 112 -11.30 29.55 -36.48
CA ILE A 112 -10.13 30.42 -36.39
C ILE A 112 -8.87 29.57 -36.45
N GLU A 113 -8.02 29.85 -37.44
CA GLU A 113 -6.73 29.18 -37.63
C GLU A 113 -5.58 30.14 -37.32
N LEU A 114 -4.64 29.71 -36.46
CA LEU A 114 -3.50 30.50 -35.99
C LEU A 114 -2.20 29.98 -36.60
N VAL A 115 -1.41 30.88 -37.20
CA VAL A 115 -0.19 30.51 -37.94
C VAL A 115 0.93 30.11 -36.98
N ARG A 116 1.13 30.88 -35.91
CA ARG A 116 2.16 30.61 -34.88
C ARG A 116 1.82 29.38 -34.05
N ASP A 117 0.54 29.12 -33.85
CA ASP A 117 0.09 27.90 -33.16
C ASP A 117 0.41 26.66 -34.00
N SER A 118 0.15 26.72 -35.31
CA SER A 118 0.54 25.67 -36.27
C SER A 118 2.06 25.44 -36.25
N GLU A 119 2.87 26.51 -36.33
CA GLU A 119 4.34 26.42 -36.22
C GLU A 119 4.81 25.77 -34.91
N PHE A 120 4.16 26.07 -33.79
CA PHE A 120 4.47 25.44 -32.50
C PHE A 120 4.24 23.93 -32.52
N PHE A 121 3.10 23.48 -33.06
CA PHE A 121 2.79 22.04 -33.12
C PHE A 121 3.63 21.30 -34.15
N HIS A 122 3.97 21.91 -35.29
CA HIS A 122 4.96 21.35 -36.23
C HIS A 122 6.32 21.15 -35.56
N LEU A 123 6.81 22.15 -34.82
CA LEU A 123 8.07 22.03 -34.08
C LEU A 123 8.02 20.93 -33.01
N LEU A 124 6.91 20.85 -32.27
CA LEU A 124 6.71 19.80 -31.27
C LEU A 124 6.68 18.40 -31.90
N LEU A 125 6.02 18.27 -33.05
CA LEU A 125 5.87 17.00 -33.76
C LEU A 125 7.17 16.55 -34.42
N HIS A 126 7.96 17.49 -34.94
CA HIS A 126 9.32 17.24 -35.40
C HIS A 126 10.19 16.68 -34.27
N GLU A 127 10.22 17.34 -33.10
CA GLU A 127 10.98 16.85 -31.93
C GLU A 127 10.52 15.45 -31.47
N LEU A 128 9.21 15.18 -31.53
CA LEU A 128 8.66 13.86 -31.25
C LEU A 128 9.04 12.82 -32.31
N SER A 129 9.06 13.15 -33.60
CA SER A 129 9.53 12.23 -34.65
C SER A 129 11.02 11.90 -34.50
N HIS A 130 11.84 12.89 -34.13
CA HIS A 130 13.27 12.72 -33.91
C HIS A 130 13.56 11.79 -32.71
N ALA A 131 12.83 11.97 -31.62
CA ALA A 131 12.90 11.08 -30.45
C ALA A 131 12.35 9.66 -30.75
N ALA A 132 11.35 9.53 -31.63
CA ALA A 132 10.81 8.25 -32.08
C ALA A 132 11.81 7.47 -32.95
N ALA A 133 12.49 8.14 -33.88
CA ALA A 133 13.49 7.52 -34.75
C ALA A 133 14.65 6.90 -33.96
N LEU A 134 15.16 7.58 -32.93
CA LEU A 134 16.18 7.02 -32.03
C LEU A 134 15.66 5.76 -31.33
N HIS A 135 14.40 5.79 -30.86
CA HIS A 135 13.78 4.66 -30.19
C HIS A 135 13.73 3.41 -31.08
N ASP A 136 13.37 3.55 -32.36
CA ASP A 136 13.27 2.42 -33.29
C ASP A 136 14.63 1.83 -33.67
N VAL A 137 15.64 2.70 -33.85
CA VAL A 137 17.04 2.27 -34.10
C VAL A 137 17.58 1.50 -32.90
N GLU A 138 17.48 2.07 -31.70
CA GLU A 138 18.02 1.44 -30.49
C GLU A 138 17.21 0.21 -30.07
N LYS A 139 15.90 0.15 -30.37
CA LYS A 139 15.08 -1.05 -30.19
C LYS A 139 15.59 -2.22 -31.04
N SER A 140 15.87 -1.97 -32.32
CA SER A 140 16.37 -3.01 -33.24
C SER A 140 17.71 -3.56 -32.75
N ARG A 141 18.63 -2.65 -32.39
CA ARG A 141 19.91 -2.99 -31.77
C ARG A 141 19.76 -3.77 -30.46
N PHE A 142 18.81 -3.38 -29.62
CA PHE A 142 18.55 -4.08 -28.35
C PHE A 142 18.06 -5.51 -28.58
N LEU A 143 17.17 -5.73 -29.55
CA LEU A 143 16.67 -7.06 -29.89
C LEU A 143 17.77 -7.98 -30.43
N GLU A 144 18.70 -7.44 -31.21
CA GLU A 144 19.90 -8.18 -31.65
C GLU A 144 20.78 -8.58 -30.44
N ILE A 145 21.02 -7.66 -29.50
CA ILE A 145 21.79 -7.96 -28.28
C ILE A 145 21.09 -9.03 -27.42
N VAL A 146 19.76 -8.98 -27.32
CA VAL A 146 18.96 -10.01 -26.62
C VAL A 146 19.10 -11.37 -27.31
N GLN A 147 19.05 -11.42 -28.64
CA GLN A 147 19.23 -12.66 -29.40
C GLN A 147 20.65 -13.24 -29.20
N MET A 148 21.68 -12.39 -29.25
CA MET A 148 23.06 -12.82 -28.95
C MET A 148 23.20 -13.37 -27.53
N LEU A 149 22.49 -12.79 -26.55
CA LEU A 149 22.50 -13.30 -25.18
C LEU A 149 21.73 -14.62 -25.04
N GLU A 150 20.62 -14.78 -25.75
CA GLU A 150 19.84 -16.03 -25.81
C GLU A 150 20.71 -17.21 -26.27
N GLU A 151 21.49 -17.02 -27.34
CA GLU A 151 22.44 -18.02 -27.83
C GLU A 151 23.52 -18.35 -26.77
N GLN A 152 24.08 -17.34 -26.11
CA GLN A 152 25.08 -17.53 -25.05
C GLN A 152 24.51 -18.23 -23.81
N LEU A 153 23.28 -17.89 -23.41
CA LEU A 153 22.61 -18.49 -22.26
C LEU A 153 22.22 -19.94 -22.53
N THR A 154 21.81 -20.28 -23.74
CA THR A 154 21.50 -21.67 -24.13
C THR A 154 22.71 -22.59 -23.93
N ILE A 155 23.91 -22.09 -24.24
CA ILE A 155 25.16 -22.82 -24.02
C ILE A 155 25.56 -22.82 -22.52
N ALA A 156 25.43 -21.68 -21.85
CA ALA A 156 25.84 -21.50 -20.45
C ALA A 156 24.96 -22.27 -19.45
N ALA A 157 23.66 -22.35 -19.72
CA ALA A 157 22.65 -22.96 -18.86
C ALA A 157 22.21 -24.35 -19.34
N ALA A 158 23.03 -25.04 -20.15
CA ALA A 158 22.76 -26.41 -20.54
C ALA A 158 22.74 -27.36 -19.30
N PRO A 159 21.88 -28.39 -19.28
CA PRO A 159 21.62 -29.22 -18.09
C PRO A 159 22.83 -29.99 -17.54
N GLN A 160 23.82 -30.27 -18.38
CA GLN A 160 25.06 -30.95 -17.98
C GLN A 160 26.12 -30.01 -17.38
N LYS A 161 25.91 -28.69 -17.43
CA LYS A 161 26.88 -27.69 -16.93
C LYS A 161 26.65 -27.40 -15.45
N LYS A 162 27.74 -27.19 -14.72
CA LYS A 162 27.73 -26.88 -13.28
C LYS A 162 27.03 -25.56 -12.94
N ASP A 163 26.97 -24.64 -13.89
CA ASP A 163 26.45 -23.28 -13.69
C ASP A 163 24.92 -23.18 -13.77
N LEU A 164 24.19 -24.23 -14.21
CA LEU A 164 22.73 -24.21 -14.37
C LEU A 164 22.01 -23.77 -13.08
N TYR A 165 22.37 -24.36 -11.94
CA TYR A 165 21.74 -24.03 -10.65
C TYR A 165 22.06 -22.61 -10.18
N ALA A 166 23.24 -22.08 -10.52
CA ALA A 166 23.58 -20.70 -10.24
C ALA A 166 22.76 -19.73 -11.10
N TRP A 167 22.54 -20.05 -12.37
CA TRP A 167 21.64 -19.30 -13.25
C TRP A 167 20.18 -19.33 -12.78
N ARG A 168 19.73 -20.49 -12.27
CA ARG A 168 18.40 -20.62 -11.67
C ARG A 168 18.22 -19.69 -10.46
N GLU A 169 19.20 -19.66 -9.55
CA GLU A 169 19.22 -18.72 -8.42
C GLU A 169 19.21 -17.26 -8.90
N ILE A 170 20.02 -16.91 -9.91
CA ILE A 170 20.07 -15.57 -10.49
C ILE A 170 18.70 -15.14 -11.05
N PHE A 171 18.03 -16.00 -11.82
CA PHE A 171 16.72 -15.68 -12.38
C PHE A 171 15.63 -15.61 -11.31
N ASN A 172 15.70 -16.40 -10.25
CA ASN A 172 14.75 -16.28 -9.13
C ASN A 172 14.89 -14.94 -8.42
N VAL A 173 16.12 -14.49 -8.15
CA VAL A 173 16.37 -13.16 -7.56
C VAL A 173 15.94 -12.05 -8.53
N TYR A 174 16.12 -12.24 -9.84
CA TYR A 174 15.65 -11.29 -10.86
C TYR A 174 14.11 -11.17 -10.87
N MET A 175 13.40 -12.29 -10.80
CA MET A 175 11.94 -12.31 -10.71
C MET A 175 11.43 -11.67 -9.42
N GLU A 176 12.13 -11.87 -8.29
CA GLU A 176 11.82 -11.21 -7.01
C GLU A 176 12.06 -9.70 -7.06
N ALA A 177 13.13 -9.26 -7.73
CA ALA A 177 13.45 -7.84 -7.89
C ALA A 177 12.32 -7.06 -8.59
N ALA A 178 11.59 -7.73 -9.49
CA ALA A 178 10.43 -7.20 -10.20
C ALA A 178 10.68 -5.78 -10.76
N ILE A 179 11.82 -5.62 -11.45
CA ILE A 179 12.40 -4.33 -11.87
C ILE A 179 11.46 -3.52 -12.77
N PHE A 180 10.65 -4.20 -13.59
CA PHE A 180 9.79 -3.58 -14.61
C PHE A 180 8.30 -3.89 -14.44
N LYS A 181 7.83 -4.19 -13.22
CA LYS A 181 6.42 -4.53 -12.96
C LYS A 181 5.47 -3.41 -13.43
N TYR A 182 4.52 -3.76 -14.31
CA TYR A 182 3.45 -2.88 -14.76
C TYR A 182 2.40 -2.72 -13.65
N GLU A 183 2.11 -1.50 -13.22
CA GLU A 183 0.99 -1.23 -12.32
C GLU A 183 -0.28 -1.13 -13.16
N ALA A 184 -1.21 -2.07 -12.94
CA ALA A 184 -2.56 -1.91 -13.43
C ALA A 184 -3.19 -0.71 -12.69
N GLU A 185 -3.57 0.30 -13.47
CA GLU A 185 -4.46 1.42 -13.12
C GLU A 185 -3.83 2.62 -12.35
N GLY A 186 -3.72 3.75 -13.06
CA GLY A 186 -4.21 5.03 -12.52
C GLY A 186 -3.20 6.05 -12.00
N GLN A 187 -1.89 5.82 -12.00
CA GLN A 187 -0.92 6.83 -11.55
C GLN A 187 0.29 6.94 -12.48
N TYR A 188 0.26 7.95 -13.38
CA TYR A 188 1.44 8.46 -14.06
C TYR A 188 2.42 9.03 -13.01
N SER A 189 3.20 8.14 -12.41
CA SER A 189 4.12 8.48 -11.33
C SER A 189 5.50 8.79 -11.89
N ARG A 190 5.95 10.04 -11.64
CA ARG A 190 7.34 10.50 -11.77
C ARG A 190 8.37 9.62 -11.04
N GLN A 191 7.94 8.66 -10.21
CA GLN A 191 8.80 7.78 -9.41
C GLN A 191 9.02 6.40 -10.06
N SER A 192 8.49 6.16 -11.27
CA SER A 192 8.59 4.85 -11.95
C SER A 192 10.02 4.48 -12.39
N TYR A 193 10.81 5.44 -12.90
CA TYR A 193 12.22 5.22 -13.26
C TYR A 193 13.10 5.01 -12.02
N GLN A 194 13.01 5.91 -11.04
CA GLN A 194 13.81 5.85 -9.81
C GLN A 194 13.62 4.52 -9.08
N ARG A 195 12.39 3.99 -9.07
CA ARG A 195 12.09 2.67 -8.54
C ARG A 195 12.78 1.55 -9.30
N SER A 196 12.70 1.53 -10.63
CA SER A 196 13.41 0.52 -11.45
C SER A 196 14.93 0.60 -11.27
N GLN A 197 15.48 1.81 -11.12
CA GLN A 197 16.90 2.01 -10.82
C GLN A 197 17.28 1.45 -9.44
N SER A 198 16.50 1.74 -8.39
CA SER A 198 16.73 1.18 -7.05
C SER A 198 16.54 -0.33 -7.00
N GLN A 199 15.61 -0.89 -7.76
CA GLN A 199 15.40 -2.34 -7.86
C GLN A 199 16.55 -3.03 -8.61
N LEU A 200 17.10 -2.41 -9.64
CA LEU A 200 18.29 -2.90 -10.33
C LEU A 200 19.53 -2.85 -9.40
N GLN A 201 19.69 -1.78 -8.62
CA GLN A 201 20.73 -1.69 -7.59
C GLN A 201 20.56 -2.76 -6.51
N TRP A 202 19.33 -2.98 -6.06
CA TRP A 202 19.05 -4.07 -5.12
C TRP A 202 19.40 -5.43 -5.71
N PHE A 203 19.05 -5.68 -6.98
CA PHE A 203 19.40 -6.91 -7.68
C PHE A 203 20.92 -7.12 -7.73
N THR A 204 21.70 -6.10 -8.08
CA THR A 204 23.17 -6.21 -8.13
C THR A 204 23.79 -6.40 -6.74
N GLU A 205 23.27 -5.72 -5.72
CA GLU A 205 23.68 -5.92 -4.32
C GLU A 205 23.37 -7.34 -3.84
N GLU A 206 22.19 -7.88 -4.18
CA GLU A 206 21.77 -9.21 -3.78
C GLU A 206 22.62 -10.31 -4.46
N LEU A 207 22.96 -10.14 -5.74
CA LEU A 207 23.91 -11.01 -6.43
C LEU A 207 25.28 -11.03 -5.74
N SER A 208 25.73 -9.88 -5.22
CA SER A 208 26.99 -9.77 -4.48
C SER A 208 26.90 -10.45 -3.10
N ARG A 209 25.77 -10.26 -2.38
CA ARG A 209 25.52 -10.84 -1.05
C ARG A 209 25.50 -12.36 -1.10
N MET A 210 24.83 -12.94 -2.10
CA MET A 210 24.77 -14.39 -2.30
C MET A 210 26.04 -14.98 -2.94
N ASN A 211 27.03 -14.16 -3.29
CA ASN A 211 28.25 -14.52 -4.00
C ASN A 211 28.00 -15.28 -5.32
N LEU A 212 26.87 -15.02 -5.98
CA LEU A 212 26.45 -15.74 -7.21
C LEU A 212 27.42 -15.51 -8.37
N THR A 213 28.01 -14.31 -8.44
CA THR A 213 29.05 -13.94 -9.42
C THR A 213 30.30 -14.82 -9.31
N LYS A 214 30.64 -15.25 -8.09
CA LYS A 214 31.78 -16.16 -7.82
C LYS A 214 31.42 -17.63 -8.03
N LYS A 215 30.15 -18.01 -7.86
CA LYS A 215 29.67 -19.37 -8.11
C LYS A 215 29.69 -19.74 -9.60
N LEU A 216 29.60 -18.77 -10.50
CA LEU A 216 29.74 -19.00 -11.95
C LEU A 216 31.18 -19.38 -12.29
N THR A 217 31.37 -20.59 -12.79
CA THR A 217 32.70 -21.14 -13.11
C THR A 217 33.11 -20.89 -14.55
N SER A 218 32.17 -20.92 -15.50
CA SER A 218 32.46 -20.73 -16.92
C SER A 218 32.72 -19.28 -17.28
N LYS A 219 33.75 -19.03 -18.11
CA LYS A 219 34.02 -17.71 -18.72
C LYS A 219 32.84 -17.24 -19.58
N HIS A 220 32.13 -18.16 -20.23
CA HIS A 220 30.96 -17.88 -21.03
C HIS A 220 29.79 -17.39 -20.16
N SER A 221 29.54 -18.06 -19.03
CA SER A 221 28.51 -17.64 -18.06
C SER A 221 28.78 -16.26 -17.46
N LYS A 222 30.05 -15.94 -17.17
CA LYS A 222 30.42 -14.60 -16.67
C LYS A 222 30.19 -13.51 -17.72
N LYS A 223 30.50 -13.79 -18.99
CA LYS A 223 30.24 -12.88 -20.11
C LYS A 223 28.73 -12.68 -20.30
N ALA A 224 27.96 -13.76 -20.28
CA ALA A 224 26.50 -13.70 -20.39
C ALA A 224 25.87 -12.92 -19.22
N LEU A 225 26.36 -13.08 -17.99
CA LEU A 225 25.85 -12.30 -16.84
C LEU A 225 26.17 -10.80 -16.97
N ALA A 226 27.37 -10.45 -17.42
CA ALA A 226 27.74 -9.05 -17.67
C ALA A 226 26.86 -8.43 -18.76
N GLN A 227 26.59 -9.18 -19.84
CA GLN A 227 25.68 -8.75 -20.90
C GLN A 227 24.24 -8.63 -20.40
N PHE A 228 23.76 -9.57 -19.57
CA PHE A 228 22.43 -9.51 -18.96
C PHE A 228 22.24 -8.28 -18.06
N LEU A 229 23.26 -7.93 -17.26
CA LEU A 229 23.24 -6.71 -16.45
C LEU A 229 23.22 -5.45 -17.32
N SER A 230 24.00 -5.44 -18.41
CA SER A 230 24.02 -4.34 -19.38
C SER A 230 22.66 -4.12 -20.05
N ILE A 231 22.00 -5.19 -20.50
CA ILE A 231 20.65 -5.15 -21.10
C ILE A 231 19.63 -4.55 -20.12
N ASN A 232 19.65 -4.96 -18.86
CA ASN A 232 18.74 -4.42 -17.86
C ASN A 232 19.02 -2.94 -17.54
N ALA A 233 20.29 -2.52 -17.53
CA ALA A 233 20.66 -1.12 -17.41
C ALA A 233 20.18 -0.28 -18.62
N GLN A 234 20.33 -0.81 -19.83
CA GLN A 234 19.81 -0.18 -21.05
C GLN A 234 18.28 -0.02 -21.01
N LEU A 235 17.52 -1.03 -20.56
CA LEU A 235 16.07 -0.91 -20.35
C LEU A 235 15.70 0.19 -19.34
N VAL A 236 16.48 0.33 -18.27
CA VAL A 236 16.29 1.42 -17.29
C VAL A 236 16.56 2.79 -17.94
N HIS A 237 17.59 2.91 -18.78
CA HIS A 237 17.86 4.14 -19.55
C HIS A 237 16.74 4.44 -20.55
N PHE A 238 16.21 3.44 -21.27
CA PHE A 238 15.06 3.62 -22.18
C PHE A 238 13.83 4.14 -21.42
N LYS A 239 13.56 3.57 -20.24
CA LYS A 239 12.47 4.01 -19.37
C LYS A 239 12.68 5.45 -18.88
N HIS A 240 13.92 5.84 -18.57
CA HIS A 240 14.26 7.22 -18.21
C HIS A 240 14.03 8.18 -19.37
N PHE A 241 14.54 7.86 -20.56
CA PHE A 241 14.40 8.66 -21.77
C PHE A 241 12.92 8.89 -22.12
N GLN A 242 12.10 7.83 -22.11
CA GLN A 242 10.65 7.95 -22.34
C GLN A 242 9.96 8.80 -21.28
N SER A 243 10.28 8.60 -19.99
CA SER A 243 9.73 9.38 -18.88
C SER A 243 10.08 10.87 -18.99
N LEU A 244 11.30 11.21 -19.41
CA LEU A 244 11.74 12.58 -19.61
C LEU A 244 11.00 13.26 -20.77
N ASN A 245 10.90 12.60 -21.93
CA ASN A 245 10.19 13.13 -23.08
C ASN A 245 8.68 13.29 -22.83
N GLN A 246 8.02 12.30 -22.21
CA GLN A 246 6.61 12.41 -21.81
C GLN A 246 6.39 13.53 -20.79
N THR A 247 7.29 13.67 -19.80
CA THR A 247 7.18 14.75 -18.81
C THR A 247 7.40 16.13 -19.44
N ALA A 248 8.35 16.25 -20.37
CA ALA A 248 8.62 17.47 -21.11
C ALA A 248 7.41 17.89 -21.95
N MET A 249 6.80 16.93 -22.66
CA MET A 249 5.60 17.12 -23.46
C MET A 249 4.39 17.56 -22.60
N ILE A 250 4.04 16.82 -21.55
CA ILE A 250 2.90 17.19 -20.68
C ILE A 250 3.13 18.59 -20.07
N LYS A 251 4.37 18.94 -19.72
CA LYS A 251 4.69 20.26 -19.17
C LYS A 251 4.75 21.38 -20.18
N ILE A 252 4.98 21.09 -21.46
CA ILE A 252 4.93 22.12 -22.50
C ILE A 252 3.48 22.37 -22.89
N LEU A 253 2.66 21.32 -23.03
CA LEU A 253 1.20 21.42 -23.26
C LEU A 253 0.51 22.14 -22.11
N LYS A 254 0.72 21.73 -20.85
CA LYS A 254 0.17 22.48 -19.68
C LYS A 254 0.63 23.93 -19.60
N LYS A 255 1.77 24.27 -20.20
CA LYS A 255 2.25 25.65 -20.25
C LYS A 255 1.59 26.43 -21.39
N HIS A 256 1.36 25.77 -22.53
CA HIS A 256 0.55 26.30 -23.62
C HIS A 256 -0.85 26.59 -23.08
N ASP A 257 -1.58 25.61 -22.56
CA ASP A 257 -2.92 25.79 -21.97
C ASP A 257 -2.97 26.90 -20.92
N LYS A 258 -1.97 26.98 -20.03
CA LYS A 258 -1.93 28.03 -19.00
C LYS A 258 -1.73 29.45 -19.60
N ARG A 259 -1.10 29.56 -20.76
CA ARG A 259 -0.76 30.83 -21.41
C ARG A 259 -1.79 31.24 -22.46
N THR A 260 -2.45 30.29 -23.10
CA THR A 260 -3.42 30.52 -24.18
C THR A 260 -4.86 30.31 -23.72
N SER A 261 -5.08 29.65 -22.57
CA SER A 261 -6.39 29.17 -22.09
C SER A 261 -7.08 28.17 -23.04
N LEU A 262 -6.32 27.58 -23.97
CA LEU A 262 -6.79 26.53 -24.89
C LEU A 262 -6.61 25.13 -24.28
N SER A 263 -7.40 24.15 -24.71
CA SER A 263 -7.40 22.78 -24.17
C SER A 263 -6.47 21.81 -24.94
N ALA A 264 -5.22 22.22 -25.23
CA ALA A 264 -4.31 21.38 -26.01
C ALA A 264 -3.84 20.12 -25.26
N THR A 265 -3.82 20.13 -23.91
CA THR A 265 -3.44 18.94 -23.12
C THR A 265 -4.40 17.75 -23.28
N SER A 266 -5.69 17.97 -23.59
CA SER A 266 -6.65 16.87 -23.81
C SER A 266 -6.58 16.31 -25.22
N GLU A 267 -6.51 17.18 -26.23
CA GLU A 267 -6.66 16.80 -27.64
C GLU A 267 -5.33 16.44 -28.33
N PHE A 268 -4.21 17.04 -27.94
CA PHE A 268 -2.94 16.74 -28.61
C PHE A 268 -2.46 15.30 -28.38
N PRO A 269 -2.55 14.72 -27.15
CA PRO A 269 -2.16 13.33 -26.94
C PRO A 269 -3.06 12.33 -27.66
N THR A 270 -4.35 12.66 -27.90
CA THR A 270 -5.27 11.81 -28.67
C THR A 270 -4.95 11.85 -30.16
N PHE A 271 -4.65 13.03 -30.69
CA PHE A 271 -4.18 13.24 -32.06
C PHE A 271 -2.84 12.53 -32.33
N ALA A 272 -1.89 12.65 -31.41
CA ALA A 272 -0.54 12.12 -31.56
C ALA A 272 -0.39 10.62 -31.18
N LYS A 273 -1.49 9.89 -30.89
CA LYS A 273 -1.47 8.47 -30.47
C LYS A 273 -0.69 7.54 -31.41
N ASN A 274 -0.62 7.88 -32.69
CA ASN A 274 0.06 7.07 -33.71
C ASN A 274 1.60 7.26 -33.73
N ASN A 275 2.15 8.24 -33.01
CA ASN A 275 3.59 8.43 -32.91
C ASN A 275 4.21 7.51 -31.85
N ALA A 276 5.36 6.90 -32.16
CA ALA A 276 5.98 5.81 -31.39
C ALA A 276 6.30 6.14 -29.91
N ILE A 277 6.43 7.42 -29.53
CA ILE A 277 6.72 7.88 -28.16
C ILE A 277 5.54 7.66 -27.20
N PHE A 278 4.32 7.57 -27.74
CA PHE A 278 3.09 7.46 -26.98
C PHE A 278 2.76 6.01 -26.58
N VAL A 279 3.52 5.04 -27.08
CA VAL A 279 3.21 3.63 -26.87
C VAL A 279 4.07 3.09 -25.72
N GLU A 280 3.51 3.05 -24.51
CA GLU A 280 4.01 2.22 -23.40
C GLU A 280 4.26 0.75 -23.84
N GLY A 281 3.61 0.34 -24.93
CA GLY A 281 3.79 -0.96 -25.57
C GLY A 281 5.19 -1.26 -26.10
N ILE A 282 6.06 -0.28 -26.39
CA ILE A 282 7.45 -0.58 -26.83
C ILE A 282 8.28 -1.12 -25.67
N LEU A 283 8.28 -0.43 -24.52
CA LEU A 283 8.95 -0.93 -23.31
C LEU A 283 8.36 -2.26 -22.86
N LEU A 284 7.03 -2.42 -22.96
CA LEU A 284 6.37 -3.68 -22.66
C LEU A 284 6.80 -4.79 -23.63
N SER A 285 6.94 -4.50 -24.92
CA SER A 285 7.43 -5.42 -25.94
C SER A 285 8.88 -5.84 -25.68
N LEU A 286 9.76 -4.89 -25.35
CA LEU A 286 11.16 -5.17 -25.00
C LEU A 286 11.28 -5.96 -23.69
N TYR A 287 10.50 -5.61 -22.67
CA TYR A 287 10.44 -6.36 -21.42
C TYR A 287 9.92 -7.79 -21.65
N ASN A 288 8.84 -7.93 -22.43
CA ASN A 288 8.30 -9.24 -22.79
C ASN A 288 9.33 -10.04 -23.57
N ALA A 289 10.11 -9.44 -24.48
CA ALA A 289 11.18 -10.12 -25.19
C ALA A 289 12.27 -10.64 -24.24
N VAL A 290 12.71 -9.84 -23.25
CA VAL A 290 13.64 -10.29 -22.20
C VAL A 290 13.04 -11.43 -21.39
N GLN A 291 11.78 -11.32 -20.99
CA GLN A 291 11.09 -12.31 -20.17
C GLN A 291 10.87 -13.63 -20.92
N THR A 292 10.36 -13.58 -22.16
CA THR A 292 10.03 -14.77 -22.94
C THR A 292 11.24 -15.42 -23.58
N LYS A 293 12.27 -14.66 -23.95
CA LYS A 293 13.47 -15.21 -24.60
C LYS A 293 14.58 -15.59 -23.64
N LEU A 294 14.74 -14.92 -22.49
CA LEU A 294 15.90 -15.16 -21.61
C LEU A 294 15.54 -15.95 -20.35
N VAL A 295 14.39 -15.66 -19.71
CA VAL A 295 14.01 -16.31 -18.44
C VAL A 295 13.50 -17.74 -18.68
N THR A 296 12.82 -17.98 -19.81
CA THR A 296 12.28 -19.30 -20.17
C THR A 296 13.35 -20.33 -20.54
N ILE A 297 14.56 -19.89 -20.93
CA ILE A 297 15.70 -20.77 -21.25
C ILE A 297 16.07 -21.65 -20.07
N VAL A 298 15.91 -21.13 -18.84
CA VAL A 298 16.23 -21.85 -17.60
C VAL A 298 14.93 -22.25 -16.91
N PRO A 299 14.50 -23.52 -17.05
CA PRO A 299 13.28 -24.00 -16.43
C PRO A 299 13.36 -23.91 -14.90
N GLN A 300 12.28 -23.40 -14.29
CA GLN A 300 12.11 -23.35 -12.85
C GLN A 300 11.37 -24.61 -12.37
N PRO A 301 11.67 -25.13 -11.17
CA PRO A 301 11.03 -26.34 -10.65
C PRO A 301 9.53 -26.14 -10.36
N ASP A 302 9.14 -24.93 -9.98
CA ASP A 302 7.76 -24.57 -9.59
C ASP A 302 6.75 -24.77 -10.74
N ASP A 303 7.20 -24.63 -12.00
CA ASP A 303 6.36 -24.83 -13.19
C ASP A 303 5.95 -26.30 -13.39
N TYR A 304 6.65 -27.23 -12.73
CA TYR A 304 6.47 -28.69 -12.85
C TYR A 304 5.98 -29.34 -11.56
N ASP A 305 5.41 -28.55 -10.65
CA ASP A 305 4.88 -29.02 -9.39
C ASP A 305 3.56 -29.79 -9.54
N CYS A 306 3.41 -30.84 -8.75
CA CYS A 306 2.14 -31.54 -8.63
C CYS A 306 1.17 -30.75 -7.72
N PRO A 307 -0.04 -30.38 -8.20
CA PRO A 307 -0.99 -29.57 -7.42
C PRO A 307 -1.57 -30.23 -6.16
N VAL A 308 -1.29 -31.53 -5.96
CA VAL A 308 -1.73 -32.28 -4.77
C VAL A 308 -0.68 -32.26 -3.66
N CYS A 309 0.61 -32.37 -4.00
CA CYS A 309 1.68 -32.40 -3.01
C CYS A 309 2.54 -31.14 -2.98
N PHE A 310 2.35 -30.19 -3.91
CA PHE A 310 3.13 -28.95 -4.03
C PHE A 310 4.64 -29.23 -4.05
N SER A 311 5.03 -30.22 -4.85
CA SER A 311 6.44 -30.52 -5.12
C SER A 311 6.55 -31.10 -6.51
N ILE A 312 7.77 -31.08 -7.04
CA ILE A 312 8.11 -31.57 -8.38
C ILE A 312 7.44 -32.92 -8.68
N ALA A 313 6.78 -33.01 -9.84
CA ALA A 313 5.99 -34.18 -10.20
C ALA A 313 6.85 -35.45 -10.39
N TRP A 314 6.76 -36.40 -9.46
CA TRP A 314 7.46 -37.68 -9.55
C TRP A 314 6.62 -38.70 -10.34
N ARG A 315 7.17 -39.17 -11.47
CA ARG A 315 6.46 -39.98 -12.49
C ARG A 315 5.15 -39.28 -12.89
N PRO A 316 5.23 -38.21 -13.69
CA PRO A 316 4.06 -37.42 -14.05
C PRO A 316 3.06 -38.24 -14.87
N ILE A 317 1.82 -38.36 -14.39
CA ILE A 317 0.69 -38.88 -15.17
C ILE A 317 -0.09 -37.69 -15.72
N ARG A 318 -0.29 -37.66 -17.03
CA ARG A 318 -1.12 -36.68 -17.72
C ARG A 318 -2.52 -37.24 -17.89
N LEU A 319 -3.50 -36.66 -17.19
CA LEU A 319 -4.90 -37.06 -17.32
C LEU A 319 -5.45 -36.65 -18.70
N GLU A 320 -6.57 -37.24 -19.13
CA GLU A 320 -7.27 -36.85 -20.37
C GLU A 320 -7.63 -35.36 -20.47
N CYS A 321 -7.72 -34.67 -19.33
CA CYS A 321 -7.95 -33.22 -19.27
C CYS A 321 -6.67 -32.38 -19.42
N GLY A 322 -5.52 -32.99 -19.71
CA GLY A 322 -4.23 -32.32 -19.87
C GLY A 322 -3.46 -32.02 -18.57
N HIS A 323 -4.11 -32.11 -17.40
CA HIS A 323 -3.49 -31.86 -16.10
C HIS A 323 -2.53 -32.98 -15.65
N VAL A 324 -1.40 -32.58 -15.03
CA VAL A 324 -0.31 -33.48 -14.64
C VAL A 324 -0.25 -33.67 -13.12
N PHE A 325 -0.08 -34.92 -12.66
CA PHE A 325 0.04 -35.28 -11.24
C PHE A 325 1.08 -36.38 -10.99
N CYS A 326 1.58 -36.52 -9.76
CA CYS A 326 2.40 -37.67 -9.37
C CYS A 326 1.58 -38.97 -9.38
N VAL A 327 2.16 -40.09 -9.82
CA VAL A 327 1.55 -41.45 -9.71
C VAL A 327 1.00 -41.70 -8.29
N ARG A 328 1.82 -41.46 -7.24
CA ARG A 328 1.43 -41.72 -5.84
C ARG A 328 0.28 -40.82 -5.38
N CYS A 329 0.21 -39.57 -5.84
CA CYS A 329 -0.88 -38.65 -5.50
C CYS A 329 -2.20 -39.12 -6.09
N LEU A 330 -2.18 -39.62 -7.32
CA LEU A 330 -3.37 -40.21 -7.96
C LEU A 330 -3.80 -41.53 -7.30
N ILE A 331 -2.86 -42.43 -6.95
CA ILE A 331 -3.19 -43.66 -6.20
C ILE A 331 -3.88 -43.32 -4.86
N LYS A 332 -3.40 -42.29 -4.14
CA LYS A 332 -4.03 -41.82 -2.90
C LYS A 332 -5.42 -41.23 -3.14
N ALA A 333 -5.62 -40.49 -4.24
CA ALA A 333 -6.92 -39.96 -4.62
C ALA A 333 -7.91 -41.08 -4.96
N HIS A 334 -7.47 -42.08 -5.72
CA HIS A 334 -8.24 -43.27 -6.07
C HIS A 334 -8.64 -44.08 -4.84
N LYS A 335 -7.71 -44.33 -3.89
CA LYS A 335 -8.02 -44.97 -2.59
C LYS A 335 -9.04 -44.20 -1.74
N LYS A 336 -9.13 -42.88 -1.92
CA LYS A 336 -10.09 -42.00 -1.24
C LYS A 336 -11.41 -41.84 -2.01
N ARG A 337 -11.62 -42.61 -3.09
CA ARG A 337 -12.81 -42.54 -3.97
C ARG A 337 -13.01 -41.17 -4.61
N MET A 338 -11.91 -40.47 -4.93
CA MET A 338 -11.95 -39.25 -5.74
C MET A 338 -11.60 -39.61 -7.18
N TYR A 339 -12.62 -39.74 -8.03
CA TYR A 339 -12.46 -40.16 -9.43
C TYR A 339 -12.41 -38.99 -10.41
N ASP A 340 -12.74 -37.78 -9.97
CA ASP A 340 -12.73 -36.57 -10.79
C ASP A 340 -11.38 -35.84 -10.70
N CYS A 341 -11.04 -35.06 -11.73
CA CYS A 341 -9.82 -34.25 -11.73
C CYS A 341 -9.83 -33.21 -10.58
N PRO A 342 -8.77 -33.14 -9.73
CA PRO A 342 -8.70 -32.18 -8.63
C PRO A 342 -8.69 -30.70 -9.05
N ILE A 343 -8.32 -30.40 -10.30
CA ILE A 343 -8.15 -29.03 -10.80
C ILE A 343 -9.41 -28.59 -11.55
N CYS A 344 -9.71 -29.24 -12.68
CA CYS A 344 -10.83 -28.85 -13.53
C CYS A 344 -12.14 -29.60 -13.25
N ARG A 345 -12.14 -30.58 -12.33
CA ARG A 345 -13.31 -31.43 -12.00
C ARG A 345 -13.92 -32.17 -13.20
N LYS A 346 -13.14 -32.42 -14.27
CA LYS A 346 -13.55 -33.33 -15.35
C LYS A 346 -13.89 -34.69 -14.73
N LYS A 347 -15.11 -35.17 -15.03
CA LYS A 347 -15.67 -36.41 -14.47
C LYS A 347 -14.80 -37.61 -14.83
N HIS A 348 -14.60 -38.52 -13.89
CA HIS A 348 -13.87 -39.80 -14.07
C HIS A 348 -12.42 -39.71 -14.59
N ALA A 349 -11.83 -38.52 -14.68
CA ALA A 349 -10.48 -38.34 -15.21
C ALA A 349 -9.38 -39.05 -14.40
N VAL A 350 -9.56 -39.25 -13.09
CA VAL A 350 -8.63 -40.01 -12.22
C VAL A 350 -9.00 -41.49 -12.18
N GLY A 351 -10.26 -41.83 -12.47
CA GLY A 351 -10.74 -43.21 -12.56
C GLY A 351 -10.22 -43.94 -13.79
N ASN A 352 -10.12 -43.25 -14.92
CA ASN A 352 -9.65 -43.79 -16.21
C ASN A 352 -8.13 -43.72 -16.39
N ALA A 353 -7.38 -43.25 -15.39
CA ALA A 353 -5.95 -43.00 -15.52
C ALA A 353 -5.14 -44.28 -15.28
N ASP A 354 -4.46 -44.76 -16.32
CA ASP A 354 -3.68 -46.00 -16.31
C ASP A 354 -2.18 -45.75 -16.56
N ALA A 355 -1.38 -46.82 -16.55
CA ALA A 355 0.06 -46.76 -16.80
C ALA A 355 0.43 -46.14 -18.18
N HIS A 356 -0.46 -46.22 -19.17
CA HIS A 356 -0.30 -45.63 -20.49
C HIS A 356 -0.35 -44.09 -20.48
N ASN A 357 -0.94 -43.48 -19.44
CA ASN A 357 -1.01 -42.03 -19.28
C ASN A 357 0.26 -41.42 -18.65
N LEU A 358 1.31 -42.23 -18.45
CA LEU A 358 2.60 -41.76 -17.94
C LEU A 358 3.31 -40.90 -19.01
N ASP A 359 3.62 -39.66 -18.66
CA ASP A 359 4.29 -38.72 -19.53
C ASP A 359 5.81 -38.95 -19.51
N GLN A 360 6.29 -39.85 -20.38
CA GLN A 360 7.70 -40.25 -20.45
C GLN A 360 8.62 -39.12 -20.93
N THR A 361 8.12 -38.25 -21.82
CA THR A 361 8.88 -37.11 -22.34
C THR A 361 9.11 -36.09 -21.24
N LEU A 362 8.05 -35.74 -20.49
CA LEU A 362 8.17 -34.86 -19.33
C LEU A 362 9.04 -35.47 -18.23
N GLN A 363 8.89 -36.76 -17.95
CA GLN A 363 9.75 -37.44 -16.98
C GLN A 363 11.24 -37.38 -17.36
N SER A 364 11.57 -37.61 -18.64
CA SER A 364 12.95 -37.57 -19.14
C SER A 364 13.52 -36.15 -19.07
N PHE A 365 12.71 -35.16 -19.45
CA PHE A 365 13.05 -33.75 -19.31
C PHE A 365 13.36 -33.39 -17.84
N MET A 366 12.50 -33.81 -16.92
CA MET A 366 12.67 -33.48 -15.51
C MET A 366 13.93 -34.13 -14.93
N LEU A 367 14.23 -35.38 -15.30
CA LEU A 367 15.47 -36.07 -14.90
C LEU A 367 16.73 -35.36 -15.40
N LEU A 368 16.65 -34.73 -16.56
CA LEU A 368 17.76 -34.01 -17.17
C LEU A 368 17.99 -32.64 -16.51
N TYR A 369 16.93 -31.85 -16.29
CA TYR A 369 17.03 -30.46 -15.80
C TYR A 369 16.92 -30.29 -14.27
N PHE A 370 16.36 -31.28 -13.55
CA PHE A 370 16.10 -31.22 -12.10
C PHE A 370 16.56 -32.47 -11.33
N PRO A 371 17.83 -32.91 -11.48
CA PRO A 371 18.30 -34.16 -10.88
C PRO A 371 18.32 -34.15 -9.34
N LYS A 372 18.58 -32.99 -8.70
CA LYS A 372 18.63 -32.90 -7.22
C LYS A 372 17.24 -33.00 -6.62
N GLU A 373 16.30 -32.22 -7.15
CA GLU A 373 14.91 -32.12 -6.70
C GLU A 373 14.20 -33.48 -6.85
N ILE A 374 14.43 -34.18 -7.96
CA ILE A 374 13.88 -35.51 -8.19
C ILE A 374 14.49 -36.54 -7.23
N LYS A 375 15.79 -36.48 -6.96
CA LYS A 375 16.44 -37.39 -6.01
C LYS A 375 15.87 -37.21 -4.60
N GLU A 376 15.63 -35.97 -4.18
CA GLU A 376 14.97 -35.67 -2.91
C GLU A 376 13.52 -36.18 -2.89
N LYS A 377 12.76 -35.94 -3.97
CA LYS A 377 11.38 -36.42 -4.07
C LYS A 377 11.27 -37.94 -4.07
N ARG A 378 12.22 -38.63 -4.71
CA ARG A 378 12.33 -40.09 -4.69
C ARG A 378 12.57 -40.59 -3.27
N LYS A 379 13.51 -39.98 -2.53
CA LYS A 379 13.81 -40.33 -1.13
C LYS A 379 12.59 -40.12 -0.22
N GLU A 380 11.87 -39.01 -0.40
CA GLU A 380 10.63 -38.73 0.34
C GLU A 380 9.57 -39.83 0.09
N ASN A 381 9.37 -40.20 -1.17
CA ASN A 381 8.42 -41.24 -1.55
C ASN A 381 8.79 -42.64 -1.00
N GLU A 382 10.08 -42.99 -1.01
CA GLU A 382 10.61 -44.24 -0.43
C GLU A 382 10.44 -44.28 1.09
N GLN A 383 10.72 -43.17 1.79
CA GLN A 383 10.48 -43.04 3.23
C GLN A 383 8.99 -43.18 3.58
N GLU A 384 8.13 -42.51 2.83
CA GLU A 384 6.69 -42.61 3.03
C GLU A 384 6.20 -44.06 2.79
N GLN A 385 6.68 -44.73 1.74
CA GLN A 385 6.37 -46.13 1.48
C GLN A 385 6.79 -47.03 2.66
N ALA A 386 8.02 -46.88 3.14
CA ALA A 386 8.52 -47.63 4.28
C ALA A 386 7.70 -47.41 5.56
N THR A 387 7.16 -46.20 5.78
CA THR A 387 6.26 -45.95 6.93
C THR A 387 4.91 -46.65 6.79
N ILE A 388 4.33 -46.68 5.59
CA ILE A 388 3.08 -47.39 5.31
C ILE A 388 3.27 -48.89 5.47
N ASP A 389 4.38 -49.44 4.96
CA ASP A 389 4.69 -50.86 5.07
C ASP A 389 4.94 -51.27 6.52
N LYS A 390 5.62 -50.44 7.31
CA LYS A 390 5.74 -50.63 8.77
C LYS A 390 4.38 -50.60 9.48
N GLN A 391 3.46 -49.72 9.07
CA GLN A 391 2.10 -49.67 9.64
C GLN A 391 1.28 -50.91 9.27
N ASN A 392 1.40 -51.38 8.03
CA ASN A 392 0.72 -52.59 7.57
C ASN A 392 1.29 -53.84 8.25
N MET A 393 2.60 -53.94 8.43
CA MET A 393 3.23 -55.01 9.22
C MET A 393 2.78 -54.99 10.70
N ARG A 394 2.63 -53.80 11.31
CA ARG A 394 2.07 -53.67 12.67
C ARG A 394 0.60 -54.11 12.76
N ARG A 395 -0.18 -53.96 11.69
CA ARG A 395 -1.58 -54.43 11.62
C ARG A 395 -1.70 -55.94 11.35
N ALA A 396 -0.67 -56.57 10.80
CA ALA A 396 -0.64 -58.00 10.47
C ALA A 396 -0.23 -58.90 11.65
N LEU A 397 0.17 -58.34 12.79
CA LEU A 397 0.48 -59.10 14.00
C LEU A 397 -0.82 -59.40 14.80
N PRO A 398 -1.10 -60.66 15.15
CA PRO A 398 -2.25 -61.00 15.99
C PRO A 398 -2.06 -60.44 17.41
N PRO A 399 -3.15 -60.04 18.11
CA PRO A 399 -3.04 -59.45 19.44
C PRO A 399 -2.55 -60.50 20.45
N ARG A 400 -1.41 -60.23 21.12
CA ARG A 400 -0.99 -61.00 22.29
C ARG A 400 -2.04 -60.86 23.40
N ARG A 401 -2.58 -61.98 23.87
CA ARG A 401 -3.39 -62.05 25.09
C ARG A 401 -2.49 -61.75 26.30
N SER A 402 -2.86 -60.78 27.11
CA SER A 402 -2.30 -60.55 28.44
C SER A 402 -3.37 -60.84 29.51
N PRO A 403 -2.99 -61.38 30.68
CA PRO A 403 -3.93 -61.83 31.70
C PRO A 403 -4.57 -60.67 32.46
N VAL A 404 -5.71 -61.00 33.06
CA VAL A 404 -6.63 -60.15 33.81
C VAL A 404 -5.97 -59.61 35.08
N ALA A 405 -5.95 -58.28 35.27
CA ALA A 405 -5.89 -57.66 36.60
C ALA A 405 -6.38 -56.19 36.56
N SER A 406 -7.48 -55.97 37.28
CA SER A 406 -7.97 -54.76 37.94
C SER A 406 -7.64 -53.34 37.43
N SER A 407 -8.73 -52.61 37.19
CA SER A 407 -8.97 -51.20 37.53
C SER A 407 -8.65 -50.11 36.49
N ARG A 408 -9.67 -49.26 36.29
CA ARG A 408 -9.73 -47.97 35.59
C ARG A 408 -9.82 -48.00 34.06
N SER A 409 -11.06 -48.14 33.59
CA SER A 409 -11.48 -47.83 32.22
C SER A 409 -11.38 -46.32 31.92
N LEU A 410 -10.21 -45.89 31.45
CA LEU A 410 -10.09 -44.71 30.58
C LEU A 410 -10.40 -45.15 29.14
N SER A 411 -11.67 -45.03 28.75
CA SER A 411 -12.06 -45.14 27.35
C SER A 411 -11.69 -43.87 26.59
N ALA A 412 -10.78 -43.98 25.62
CA ALA A 412 -10.58 -43.03 24.54
C ALA A 412 -10.43 -43.80 23.21
N PRO A 413 -10.68 -43.17 22.06
CA PRO A 413 -11.98 -42.70 21.62
C PRO A 413 -12.42 -43.46 20.36
N VAL A 414 -13.71 -43.79 20.29
CA VAL A 414 -14.40 -44.04 19.02
C VAL A 414 -14.15 -42.82 18.13
N SER A 415 -13.73 -43.06 16.88
CA SER A 415 -13.48 -42.01 15.89
C SER A 415 -14.76 -41.23 15.60
N SER A 416 -15.02 -40.19 16.39
CA SER A 416 -15.99 -39.19 15.99
C SER A 416 -15.38 -38.42 14.84
N ARG A 417 -16.00 -38.52 13.66
CA ARG A 417 -15.96 -37.48 12.64
C ARG A 417 -15.97 -36.14 13.39
N ARG A 418 -14.90 -35.36 13.29
CA ARG A 418 -14.88 -34.02 13.90
C ARG A 418 -15.93 -33.19 13.17
N ASP A 419 -17.08 -33.12 13.82
CA ASP A 419 -18.19 -32.25 13.48
C ASP A 419 -17.69 -30.86 13.11
N THR A 420 -18.26 -30.35 12.03
CA THR A 420 -18.34 -28.93 11.70
C THR A 420 -18.42 -28.07 12.98
N SER A 421 -17.50 -27.13 13.12
CA SER A 421 -17.37 -26.21 14.26
C SER A 421 -18.66 -25.43 14.53
N CYS A 422 -19.53 -25.95 15.41
CA CYS A 422 -20.76 -25.28 15.82
C CYS A 422 -20.58 -24.47 17.12
N ILE A 423 -21.03 -23.22 17.10
CA ILE A 423 -21.06 -22.31 18.26
C ILE A 423 -22.20 -22.74 19.19
N SER A 424 -21.94 -22.84 20.50
CA SER A 424 -22.94 -23.20 21.51
C SER A 424 -23.21 -22.03 22.46
N ARG A 425 -24.47 -21.84 22.85
CA ARG A 425 -24.93 -20.81 23.80
C ARG A 425 -25.13 -21.35 25.21
N ASP A 426 -24.77 -22.60 25.47
CA ASP A 426 -24.86 -23.20 26.79
C ASP A 426 -23.92 -22.51 27.80
N SER A 427 -24.27 -22.57 29.09
CA SER A 427 -23.41 -22.06 30.17
C SER A 427 -22.55 -23.16 30.81
N ARG A 428 -22.64 -24.41 30.31
CA ARG A 428 -22.02 -25.58 30.95
C ARG A 428 -20.54 -25.69 30.62
N HIS A 429 -20.10 -25.21 29.45
CA HIS A 429 -18.68 -25.05 29.14
C HIS A 429 -17.98 -23.97 29.98
N LYS A 430 -18.74 -23.06 30.60
CA LYS A 430 -18.19 -22.02 31.49
C LYS A 430 -17.96 -22.58 32.89
N ARG A 431 -17.00 -22.00 33.62
CA ARG A 431 -16.78 -22.30 35.04
C ARG A 431 -18.03 -21.94 35.85
N SER A 432 -18.19 -22.61 37.00
CA SER A 432 -19.18 -22.23 38.00
C SER A 432 -18.79 -20.93 38.69
N ALA A 433 -19.71 -20.34 39.46
CA ALA A 433 -19.47 -19.11 40.22
C ALA A 433 -18.33 -19.28 41.24
N THR A 434 -18.16 -20.48 41.82
CA THR A 434 -17.04 -20.81 42.72
C THR A 434 -15.70 -20.97 42.00
N GLY A 435 -15.67 -20.86 40.67
CA GLY A 435 -14.48 -21.09 39.84
C GLY A 435 -14.25 -22.56 39.48
N ALA A 436 -15.01 -23.49 40.06
CA ALA A 436 -14.89 -24.91 39.75
C ALA A 436 -15.18 -25.18 38.27
N ARG A 437 -14.33 -26.01 37.65
CA ARG A 437 -14.54 -26.51 36.29
C ARG A 437 -15.71 -27.49 36.32
N ARG A 438 -16.66 -27.31 35.40
CA ARG A 438 -17.82 -28.20 35.27
C ARG A 438 -17.49 -29.37 34.37
N ASP A 439 -17.93 -30.56 34.76
CA ASP A 439 -17.80 -31.75 33.93
C ASP A 439 -18.81 -31.77 32.78
N GLN A 440 -18.42 -32.46 31.72
CA GLN A 440 -19.25 -32.61 30.54
C GLN A 440 -20.25 -33.76 30.73
N TYR A 441 -21.46 -33.45 31.20
CA TYR A 441 -22.51 -34.46 31.40
C TYR A 441 -23.33 -34.78 30.14
N ARG A 442 -23.32 -33.90 29.12
CA ARG A 442 -24.04 -34.11 27.85
C ARG A 442 -23.33 -33.51 26.64
N LYS A 443 -23.71 -33.97 25.44
CA LYS A 443 -23.31 -33.38 24.16
C LYS A 443 -24.12 -32.10 23.85
N LYS A 444 -23.62 -31.27 22.94
CA LYS A 444 -24.27 -30.01 22.50
C LYS A 444 -25.67 -30.29 21.93
N ARG A 445 -26.65 -29.46 22.28
CA ARG A 445 -28.03 -29.60 21.79
C ARG A 445 -28.35 -28.55 20.71
N LYS A 446 -29.14 -28.94 19.70
CA LYS A 446 -29.52 -28.06 18.57
C LYS A 446 -30.28 -26.80 19.00
N PHE A 447 -31.05 -26.86 20.09
CA PHE A 447 -31.76 -25.69 20.62
C PHE A 447 -30.83 -24.67 21.31
N GLU A 448 -29.60 -25.06 21.66
CA GLU A 448 -28.55 -24.20 22.23
C GLU A 448 -27.63 -23.63 21.14
N LEU A 449 -27.96 -23.82 19.86
CA LEU A 449 -27.14 -23.40 18.73
C LEU A 449 -26.95 -21.87 18.69
N GLY A 450 -25.68 -21.46 18.63
CA GLY A 450 -25.27 -20.13 18.21
C GLY A 450 -24.94 -20.12 16.71
N ARG A 451 -25.11 -18.97 16.06
CA ARG A 451 -24.68 -18.74 14.68
C ARG A 451 -23.70 -17.57 14.65
N GLN A 452 -22.87 -17.51 13.62
CA GLN A 452 -21.98 -16.38 13.36
C GLN A 452 -22.78 -15.06 13.23
N SER A 453 -22.13 -13.95 13.58
CA SER A 453 -22.68 -12.61 13.47
C SER A 453 -22.87 -12.21 11.99
N ALA A 454 -23.74 -11.24 11.75
CA ALA A 454 -24.01 -10.75 10.40
C ALA A 454 -22.95 -9.74 9.90
N ASN A 455 -22.39 -8.94 10.83
CA ASN A 455 -21.46 -7.84 10.55
C ASN A 455 -21.91 -6.97 9.36
N THR A 456 -23.19 -6.56 9.39
CA THR A 456 -23.86 -5.84 8.30
C THR A 456 -23.09 -4.57 7.94
N LYS A 457 -22.80 -4.39 6.65
CA LYS A 457 -22.05 -3.24 6.12
C LYS A 457 -22.94 -2.28 5.36
N LEU A 458 -22.44 -1.07 5.15
CA LEU A 458 -23.01 -0.12 4.21
C LEU A 458 -22.77 -0.59 2.77
N GLY A 459 -23.78 -0.44 1.91
CA GLY A 459 -23.71 -0.75 0.48
C GLY A 459 -24.97 -1.46 -0.05
N ALA A 460 -24.93 -1.86 -1.32
CA ALA A 460 -26.08 -2.44 -2.03
C ALA A 460 -26.78 -3.56 -1.23
N LYS A 461 -28.11 -3.46 -1.12
CA LYS A 461 -28.95 -4.28 -0.24
C LYS A 461 -28.75 -5.78 -0.52
N ARG A 462 -28.24 -6.53 0.48
CA ARG A 462 -28.06 -7.99 0.45
C ARG A 462 -28.54 -8.60 1.76
N ILE A 463 -29.59 -9.41 1.70
CA ILE A 463 -30.24 -10.03 2.87
C ILE A 463 -30.39 -11.53 2.62
N HIS A 464 -29.91 -12.35 3.55
CA HIS A 464 -30.06 -13.80 3.50
C HIS A 464 -31.16 -14.26 4.46
N LEU A 465 -32.03 -15.16 3.99
CA LEU A 465 -33.02 -15.80 4.84
C LEU A 465 -32.38 -16.96 5.62
N VAL A 466 -32.64 -16.97 6.93
CA VAL A 466 -32.10 -17.95 7.86
C VAL A 466 -33.28 -18.68 8.51
N ARG A 467 -33.50 -19.94 8.15
CA ARG A 467 -34.49 -20.81 8.83
C ARG A 467 -34.06 -21.04 10.27
N VAL A 468 -34.94 -20.76 11.23
CA VAL A 468 -34.72 -20.94 12.67
C VAL A 468 -35.68 -21.98 13.25
N ARG A 469 -35.67 -22.17 14.57
CA ARG A 469 -36.51 -23.15 15.28
C ARG A 469 -38.00 -22.84 15.03
N GLY A 470 -38.80 -23.90 14.88
CA GLY A 470 -40.24 -23.81 14.68
C GLY A 470 -40.64 -23.38 13.27
N GLY A 471 -39.80 -23.61 12.25
CA GLY A 471 -40.13 -23.27 10.86
C GLY A 471 -40.00 -21.78 10.50
N ASN A 472 -39.84 -20.91 11.48
CA ASN A 472 -39.71 -19.46 11.29
C ASN A 472 -38.45 -19.05 10.52
N PHE A 473 -38.45 -17.83 9.97
CA PHE A 473 -37.32 -17.23 9.27
C PHE A 473 -36.82 -15.96 9.94
N LYS A 474 -35.50 -15.78 9.97
CA LYS A 474 -34.84 -14.52 10.28
C LYS A 474 -34.18 -13.94 9.05
N ARG A 475 -34.25 -12.63 8.87
CA ARG A 475 -33.63 -11.91 7.76
C ARG A 475 -32.28 -11.38 8.21
N ARG A 476 -31.19 -11.97 7.72
CA ARG A 476 -29.83 -11.58 8.05
C ARG A 476 -29.30 -10.62 7.00
N ALA A 477 -29.30 -9.32 7.30
CA ALA A 477 -28.69 -8.34 6.42
C ALA A 477 -27.15 -8.46 6.45
N LEU A 478 -26.54 -8.53 5.27
CA LEU A 478 -25.09 -8.47 5.09
C LEU A 478 -24.66 -7.08 4.60
N ARG A 479 -25.49 -6.46 3.75
CA ARG A 479 -25.29 -5.09 3.26
C ARG A 479 -26.63 -4.37 3.22
N LEU A 480 -26.66 -3.12 3.68
CA LEU A 480 -27.81 -2.22 3.62
C LEU A 480 -27.34 -0.81 3.27
N GLU A 481 -28.10 -0.12 2.44
CA GLU A 481 -27.80 1.25 2.00
C GLU A 481 -28.78 2.27 2.58
N SER A 482 -30.04 1.88 2.75
CA SER A 482 -31.10 2.74 3.26
C SER A 482 -31.83 2.10 4.44
N GLY A 483 -32.45 2.95 5.24
CA GLY A 483 -33.27 2.61 6.39
C GLY A 483 -34.44 3.56 6.54
N ASN A 484 -35.45 3.17 7.32
CA ASN A 484 -36.53 4.09 7.69
C ASN A 484 -36.16 4.77 9.00
N PHE A 485 -36.01 6.10 8.97
CA PHE A 485 -35.66 6.90 10.14
C PHE A 485 -36.82 7.78 10.54
N SER A 486 -37.10 7.84 11.84
CA SER A 486 -38.15 8.69 12.40
C SER A 486 -37.59 9.99 12.97
N TRP A 487 -38.27 11.10 12.69
CA TRP A 487 -38.07 12.37 13.38
C TRP A 487 -39.07 12.43 14.54
N GLY A 488 -38.55 12.40 15.78
CA GLY A 488 -39.37 12.23 16.99
C GLY A 488 -40.29 13.42 17.25
N SER A 489 -39.71 14.63 17.28
CA SER A 489 -40.45 15.89 17.51
C SER A 489 -41.59 16.12 16.49
N GLU A 490 -41.33 15.89 15.20
CA GLU A 490 -42.31 16.13 14.12
C GLU A 490 -43.24 14.92 13.85
N GLY A 491 -43.03 13.78 14.51
CA GLY A 491 -43.87 12.59 14.37
C GLY A 491 -43.85 11.95 12.97
N ILE A 492 -42.82 12.18 12.17
CA ILE A 492 -42.70 11.63 10.81
C ILE A 492 -41.64 10.55 10.68
N SER A 493 -41.74 9.74 9.64
CA SER A 493 -40.69 8.79 9.26
C SER A 493 -40.45 8.82 7.76
N ARG A 494 -39.18 8.82 7.37
CA ARG A 494 -38.78 8.79 5.96
C ARG A 494 -37.69 7.76 5.74
N LYS A 495 -37.75 7.14 4.56
CA LYS A 495 -36.67 6.29 4.07
C LYS A 495 -35.53 7.18 3.60
N THR A 496 -34.37 7.06 4.24
CA THR A 496 -33.18 7.83 3.91
C THR A 496 -31.98 6.91 3.72
N ARG A 497 -30.95 7.41 3.04
CA ARG A 497 -29.69 6.70 2.84
C ARG A 497 -28.83 6.85 4.08
N ALA A 498 -28.28 5.74 4.57
CA ALA A 498 -27.25 5.75 5.61
C ALA A 498 -25.89 5.99 4.95
N LEU A 499 -25.14 6.97 5.45
CA LEU A 499 -23.87 7.41 4.85
C LEU A 499 -22.68 6.73 5.52
N THR A 500 -22.53 6.95 6.83
CA THR A 500 -21.36 6.49 7.60
C THR A 500 -21.73 6.17 9.04
N VAL A 501 -20.96 5.29 9.68
CA VAL A 501 -21.07 5.04 11.12
C VAL A 501 -20.06 5.95 11.82
N VAL A 502 -20.53 6.77 12.76
CA VAL A 502 -19.70 7.80 13.41
C VAL A 502 -19.31 7.39 14.82
N TYR A 503 -20.24 6.77 15.55
CA TYR A 503 -19.99 6.36 16.93
C TYR A 503 -20.66 5.02 17.26
N ASN A 504 -20.01 4.24 18.11
CA ASN A 504 -20.57 3.02 18.67
C ASN A 504 -20.07 2.85 20.11
N SER A 505 -20.99 2.75 21.05
CA SER A 505 -20.67 2.61 22.48
C SER A 505 -20.02 1.28 22.83
N SER A 506 -20.25 0.23 22.02
CA SER A 506 -19.78 -1.12 22.32
C SER A 506 -18.35 -1.37 21.84
N ASN A 507 -18.00 -0.92 20.62
CA ASN A 507 -16.69 -1.18 20.03
C ASN A 507 -16.35 -0.20 18.90
N ASN A 508 -15.20 0.47 19.03
CA ASN A 508 -14.68 1.43 18.06
C ASN A 508 -14.31 0.80 16.70
N GLU A 509 -13.99 -0.49 16.65
CA GLU A 509 -13.73 -1.21 15.40
C GLU A 509 -14.96 -1.29 14.49
N LEU A 510 -16.17 -1.25 15.07
CA LEU A 510 -17.40 -1.23 14.30
C LEU A 510 -17.60 0.10 13.58
N VAL A 511 -17.10 1.20 14.15
CA VAL A 511 -17.05 2.53 13.52
C VAL A 511 -16.05 2.50 12.36
N ARG A 512 -14.81 2.07 12.63
CA ARG A 512 -13.74 1.99 11.61
C ARG A 512 -14.14 1.18 10.38
N THR A 513 -14.91 0.11 10.60
CA THR A 513 -15.33 -0.80 9.53
C THR A 513 -16.75 -0.52 9.02
N ASN A 514 -17.38 0.59 9.41
CA ASN A 514 -18.73 0.99 8.98
C ASN A 514 -19.77 -0.14 9.14
N THR A 515 -19.82 -0.74 10.34
CA THR A 515 -20.73 -1.85 10.66
C THR A 515 -22.02 -1.36 11.28
N LEU A 516 -23.16 -1.73 10.68
CA LEU A 516 -24.50 -1.37 11.13
C LEU A 516 -24.99 -2.36 12.21
N VAL A 517 -25.16 -1.86 13.43
CA VAL A 517 -25.70 -2.61 14.58
C VAL A 517 -26.65 -1.72 15.39
N LYS A 518 -27.51 -2.33 16.22
CA LYS A 518 -28.38 -1.57 17.14
C LYS A 518 -27.52 -0.68 18.05
N GLY A 519 -27.93 0.57 18.23
CA GLY A 519 -27.24 1.56 19.06
C GLY A 519 -26.02 2.20 18.42
N ALA A 520 -25.71 1.89 17.15
CA ALA A 520 -24.72 2.64 16.40
C ALA A 520 -25.31 4.00 16.00
N VAL A 521 -24.52 5.05 16.20
CA VAL A 521 -24.82 6.41 15.73
C VAL A 521 -24.25 6.54 14.33
N ILE A 522 -25.09 6.94 13.39
CA ILE A 522 -24.79 7.05 11.98
C ILE A 522 -25.14 8.44 11.45
N GLN A 523 -24.51 8.83 10.35
CA GLN A 523 -24.97 9.95 9.54
C GLN A 523 -25.94 9.46 8.48
N ILE A 524 -27.09 10.13 8.35
CA ILE A 524 -28.09 9.87 7.33
C ILE A 524 -28.29 11.11 6.45
N ASP A 525 -28.83 10.90 5.26
CA ASP A 525 -29.22 11.96 4.34
C ASP A 525 -30.39 12.80 4.91
N ALA A 526 -30.21 14.12 4.95
CA ALA A 526 -31.21 15.07 5.45
C ALA A 526 -32.28 15.43 4.42
N THR A 527 -32.03 15.20 3.12
CA THR A 527 -32.88 15.70 2.03
C THR A 527 -34.36 15.31 2.14
N PRO A 528 -34.75 14.07 2.51
CA PRO A 528 -36.18 13.72 2.57
C PRO A 528 -36.92 14.38 3.74
N PHE A 529 -36.19 14.76 4.80
CA PHE A 529 -36.74 15.49 5.94
C PHE A 529 -36.85 16.99 5.63
N ARG A 530 -35.84 17.56 4.96
CA ARG A 530 -35.85 18.95 4.51
C ARG A 530 -37.00 19.21 3.53
N GLN A 531 -37.15 18.38 2.50
CA GLN A 531 -38.25 18.48 1.53
C GLN A 531 -39.63 18.41 2.21
N TRP A 532 -39.77 17.50 3.19
CA TRP A 532 -41.01 17.40 3.94
C TRP A 532 -41.28 18.66 4.75
N TYR A 533 -40.27 19.18 5.45
CA TYR A 533 -40.41 20.36 6.29
C TYR A 533 -40.80 21.61 5.47
N GLU A 534 -40.11 21.82 4.35
CA GLU A 534 -40.42 22.89 3.39
C GLU A 534 -41.85 22.75 2.85
N SER A 535 -42.30 21.53 2.55
CA SER A 535 -43.69 21.30 2.11
C SER A 535 -44.73 21.50 3.23
N HIS A 536 -44.37 21.21 4.47
CA HIS A 536 -45.30 21.16 5.61
C HIS A 536 -45.52 22.54 6.24
N TYR A 537 -44.43 23.30 6.39
CA TYR A 537 -44.38 24.60 7.05
C TYR A 537 -44.16 25.77 6.07
N ALA A 538 -43.81 25.51 4.80
CA ALA A 538 -43.44 26.54 3.82
C ALA A 538 -42.27 27.44 4.26
N ILE A 539 -41.41 26.91 5.14
CA ILE A 539 -40.20 27.59 5.64
C ILE A 539 -38.99 26.80 5.12
N ALA A 540 -38.03 27.51 4.54
CA ALA A 540 -36.77 26.90 4.09
C ALA A 540 -35.89 26.53 5.28
N LEU A 541 -35.36 25.29 5.28
CA LEU A 541 -34.43 24.81 6.29
C LEU A 541 -32.98 24.93 5.80
N GLY A 542 -32.21 25.74 6.51
CA GLY A 542 -30.79 26.00 6.26
C GLY A 542 -30.52 27.13 5.26
N LYS A 543 -29.25 27.58 5.19
CA LYS A 543 -28.83 28.63 4.24
C LYS A 543 -28.82 28.07 2.81
N PRO A 544 -29.43 28.74 1.82
CA PRO A 544 -29.24 28.36 0.43
C PRO A 544 -27.74 28.40 0.08
N LYS A 545 -27.23 27.39 -0.61
CA LYS A 545 -25.87 27.42 -1.14
C LYS A 545 -25.79 28.55 -2.17
N ALA A 546 -24.72 29.33 -2.13
CA ALA A 546 -24.43 30.32 -3.16
C ALA A 546 -24.37 29.62 -4.53
N GLY A 547 -25.38 29.86 -5.38
CA GLY A 547 -25.50 29.26 -6.72
C GLY A 547 -26.79 28.48 -7.00
N GLU A 548 -27.61 28.15 -5.98
CA GLU A 548 -28.97 27.63 -6.20
C GLU A 548 -30.01 28.70 -5.89
N ALA A 549 -31.00 28.82 -6.77
CA ALA A 549 -31.99 29.88 -6.83
C ALA A 549 -32.62 30.27 -5.48
N ALA A 550 -33.02 31.55 -5.42
CA ALA A 550 -34.00 32.10 -4.49
C ALA A 550 -35.25 31.17 -4.40
N PRO A 551 -36.03 31.26 -3.30
CA PRO A 551 -36.90 30.18 -2.84
C PRO A 551 -37.83 29.72 -3.96
N VAL A 552 -38.12 28.41 -4.01
CA VAL A 552 -39.18 27.83 -4.83
C VAL A 552 -40.30 28.85 -4.97
N ALA A 553 -40.48 29.37 -6.19
CA ALA A 553 -41.50 30.35 -6.52
C ALA A 553 -42.77 29.95 -5.78
N ALA A 554 -43.36 30.90 -5.03
CA ALA A 554 -44.58 30.66 -4.31
C ALA A 554 -45.67 30.25 -5.32
N GLU A 555 -45.77 28.94 -5.58
CA GLU A 555 -46.87 28.38 -6.32
C GLU A 555 -48.14 28.87 -5.65
N LYS A 556 -49.09 29.38 -6.43
CA LYS A 556 -50.39 29.85 -5.90
C LYS A 556 -51.04 28.67 -5.18
N LYS A 557 -51.04 28.71 -3.85
CA LYS A 557 -51.65 27.68 -3.00
C LYS A 557 -53.13 28.01 -2.82
N SER A 558 -53.96 27.00 -2.60
CA SER A 558 -55.35 27.24 -2.25
C SER A 558 -55.45 27.92 -0.87
N ASN A 559 -56.46 28.77 -0.67
CA ASN A 559 -56.70 29.44 0.61
C ASN A 559 -56.81 28.47 1.81
N SER A 560 -57.29 27.24 1.58
CA SER A 560 -57.33 26.18 2.59
C SER A 560 -55.93 25.73 3.04
N VAL A 561 -55.00 25.61 2.08
CA VAL A 561 -53.60 25.23 2.35
C VAL A 561 -52.87 26.36 3.07
N GLU A 562 -53.09 27.61 2.67
CA GLU A 562 -52.48 28.78 3.33
C GLU A 562 -52.94 28.91 4.78
N LYS A 563 -54.25 28.78 5.04
CA LYS A 563 -54.79 28.76 6.41
C LYS A 563 -54.18 27.65 7.26
N LYS A 564 -53.93 26.47 6.66
CA LYS A 564 -53.30 25.33 7.33
C LYS A 564 -51.82 25.58 7.63
N ILE A 565 -51.09 26.24 6.72
CA ILE A 565 -49.68 26.60 6.93
C ILE A 565 -49.57 27.68 8.01
N ALA A 566 -50.41 28.71 7.96
CA ALA A 566 -50.43 29.77 8.98
C ALA A 566 -50.71 29.20 10.38
N ALA A 567 -51.62 28.23 10.50
CA ALA A 567 -51.88 27.54 11.77
C ALA A 567 -50.67 26.73 12.29
N ARG A 568 -49.82 26.22 11.40
CA ARG A 568 -48.63 25.42 11.74
C ARG A 568 -47.39 26.25 12.02
N ALA A 569 -47.34 27.49 11.52
CA ALA A 569 -46.19 28.37 11.71
C ALA A 569 -45.83 28.59 13.19
N ALA A 570 -46.81 28.49 14.10
CA ALA A 570 -46.57 28.60 15.54
C ALA A 570 -45.69 27.47 16.12
N THR A 571 -45.67 26.28 15.51
CA THR A 571 -44.90 25.11 15.99
C THR A 571 -43.63 24.85 15.17
N SER A 572 -43.25 25.73 14.26
CA SER A 572 -42.14 25.52 13.31
C SER A 572 -40.75 25.82 13.90
N ALA A 573 -40.60 25.83 15.23
CA ALA A 573 -39.32 26.12 15.87
C ALA A 573 -38.51 24.81 16.03
N ILE A 574 -37.32 24.76 15.44
CA ILE A 574 -36.42 23.59 15.52
C ILE A 574 -35.22 23.91 16.44
N ASP A 575 -34.72 22.87 17.12
CA ASP A 575 -33.47 22.90 17.89
C ASP A 575 -32.29 23.45 17.03
N PRO A 576 -31.57 24.48 17.49
CA PRO A 576 -30.42 25.04 16.77
C PRO A 576 -29.38 24.00 16.32
N LEU A 577 -29.09 23.00 17.17
CA LEU A 577 -28.10 21.95 16.85
C LEU A 577 -28.57 21.03 15.72
N LEU A 578 -29.88 20.89 15.55
CA LEU A 578 -30.47 20.12 14.46
C LEU A 578 -30.51 20.95 13.18
N ASN A 579 -30.79 22.26 13.28
CA ASN A 579 -30.74 23.18 12.14
C ASN A 579 -29.33 23.26 11.52
N ASP A 580 -28.28 23.27 12.35
CA ASP A 580 -26.88 23.21 11.89
C ASP A 580 -26.57 21.93 11.10
N GLN A 581 -27.21 20.81 11.43
CA GLN A 581 -27.06 19.56 10.69
C GLN A 581 -27.79 19.57 9.36
N PHE A 582 -28.94 20.26 9.27
CA PHE A 582 -29.62 20.50 7.99
C PHE A 582 -28.77 21.35 7.05
N ASN A 583 -28.02 22.33 7.55
CA ASN A 583 -27.04 23.09 6.77
C ASN A 583 -25.94 22.17 6.18
N ALA A 584 -25.47 21.19 6.95
CA ALA A 584 -24.50 20.22 6.49
C ALA A 584 -25.08 19.16 5.53
N GLY A 585 -26.42 19.08 5.42
CA GLY A 585 -27.13 18.06 4.65
C GLY A 585 -27.04 16.64 5.24
N ARG A 586 -26.61 16.51 6.50
CA ARG A 586 -26.40 15.21 7.16
C ARG A 586 -26.91 15.26 8.60
N LEU A 587 -27.83 14.36 8.92
CA LEU A 587 -28.39 14.24 10.27
C LEU A 587 -27.74 13.09 11.02
N TYR A 588 -27.51 13.26 12.33
CA TYR A 588 -27.14 12.16 13.21
C TYR A 588 -28.37 11.36 13.62
N ALA A 589 -28.30 10.05 13.48
CA ALA A 589 -29.37 9.13 13.84
C ALA A 589 -28.84 7.89 14.56
N VAL A 590 -29.68 7.30 15.41
CA VAL A 590 -29.38 6.04 16.11
C VAL A 590 -30.15 4.90 15.47
N ILE A 591 -29.45 3.80 15.18
CA ILE A 591 -30.09 2.57 14.71
C ILE A 591 -30.83 1.90 15.89
N ALA A 592 -32.16 1.93 15.87
CA ALA A 592 -33.00 1.27 16.88
C ALA A 592 -33.26 -0.22 16.56
N SER A 593 -33.31 -0.55 15.27
CA SER A 593 -33.53 -1.89 14.76
C SER A 593 -32.31 -2.81 14.94
N ARG A 594 -32.49 -4.11 14.69
CA ARG A 594 -31.41 -5.11 14.70
C ARG A 594 -31.20 -5.67 13.27
N PRO A 595 -30.26 -5.12 12.48
CA PRO A 595 -30.07 -5.51 11.07
C PRO A 595 -29.80 -7.01 10.85
N GLY A 596 -28.98 -7.62 11.71
CA GLY A 596 -28.68 -9.05 11.62
C GLY A 596 -29.83 -10.00 11.99
N GLN A 597 -30.95 -9.48 12.50
CA GLN A 597 -32.13 -10.26 12.89
C GLN A 597 -33.35 -9.99 11.99
N SER A 598 -33.65 -8.71 11.77
CA SER A 598 -34.83 -8.23 11.05
C SER A 598 -34.55 -7.93 9.57
N GLY A 599 -33.29 -7.74 9.20
CA GLY A 599 -32.87 -7.35 7.87
C GLY A 599 -33.08 -5.87 7.56
N ARG A 600 -33.40 -5.04 8.57
CA ARG A 600 -33.67 -3.60 8.43
C ARG A 600 -32.67 -2.76 9.21
N CYS A 601 -32.46 -1.52 8.77
CA CYS A 601 -31.58 -0.53 9.41
C CYS A 601 -32.41 0.71 9.79
N ASP A 602 -33.49 0.48 10.52
CA ASP A 602 -34.41 1.54 10.96
C ASP A 602 -33.93 2.15 12.28
N GLY A 603 -34.29 3.41 12.50
CA GLY A 603 -33.80 4.22 13.62
C GLY A 603 -34.56 5.53 13.80
N TYR A 604 -34.01 6.42 14.62
CA TYR A 604 -34.56 7.75 14.87
C TYR A 604 -33.44 8.80 14.84
N ILE A 605 -33.80 10.03 14.50
CA ILE A 605 -32.89 11.20 14.51
C ILE A 605 -32.60 11.59 15.96
N LEU A 606 -31.34 11.95 16.24
CA LEU A 606 -30.92 12.41 17.57
C LEU A 606 -31.37 13.84 17.83
N GLU A 607 -31.97 14.08 18.99
CA GLU A 607 -32.51 15.39 19.40
C GLU A 607 -32.16 15.71 20.87
N GLY A 608 -32.13 17.00 21.23
CA GLY A 608 -31.98 17.49 22.59
C GLY A 608 -30.77 16.92 23.35
N LYS A 609 -31.00 16.50 24.60
CA LYS A 609 -29.93 16.00 25.50
C LYS A 609 -29.18 14.79 24.95
N GLU A 610 -29.85 13.94 24.18
CA GLU A 610 -29.21 12.75 23.58
C GLU A 610 -28.23 13.17 22.47
N LEU A 611 -28.63 14.14 21.64
CA LEU A 611 -27.77 14.72 20.61
C LEU A 611 -26.53 15.39 21.24
N GLU A 612 -26.71 16.21 22.27
CA GLU A 612 -25.61 16.86 22.99
C GLU A 612 -24.62 15.84 23.57
N PHE A 613 -25.14 14.77 24.18
CA PHE A 613 -24.32 13.69 24.74
C PHE A 613 -23.43 13.04 23.68
N TYR A 614 -24.02 12.66 22.53
CA TYR A 614 -23.26 12.01 21.47
C TYR A 614 -22.29 12.96 20.77
N LEU A 615 -22.66 14.22 20.56
CA LEU A 615 -21.74 15.24 20.03
C LEU A 615 -20.51 15.40 20.93
N ARG A 616 -20.69 15.46 22.25
CA ARG A 616 -19.58 15.52 23.22
C ARG A 616 -18.67 14.28 23.11
N LYS A 617 -19.27 13.09 22.98
CA LYS A 617 -18.51 11.83 22.84
C LYS A 617 -17.76 11.74 21.51
N ILE A 618 -18.35 12.21 20.42
CA ILE A 618 -17.71 12.23 19.09
C ILE A 618 -16.50 13.16 19.12
N LYS A 619 -16.65 14.39 19.64
CA LYS A 619 -15.54 15.35 19.79
C LYS A 619 -14.40 14.79 20.65
N SER A 620 -14.72 14.24 21.82
CA SER A 620 -13.71 13.62 22.69
C SER A 620 -13.01 12.42 22.05
N ALA A 621 -13.74 11.61 21.27
CA ALA A 621 -13.16 10.48 20.54
C ALA A 621 -12.23 10.93 19.40
N GLU A 622 -12.49 12.08 18.78
CA GLU A 622 -11.60 12.69 17.78
C GLU A 622 -10.31 13.19 18.41
N GLU A 623 -10.37 13.87 19.56
CA GLU A 623 -9.20 14.30 20.34
C GLU A 623 -8.34 13.11 20.80
N GLN A 624 -8.97 12.00 21.22
CA GLN A 624 -8.28 10.78 21.61
C GLN A 624 -7.58 10.05 20.45
N LYS A 625 -8.03 10.22 19.20
CA LYS A 625 -7.30 9.68 18.03
C LYS A 625 -5.98 10.43 17.80
N VAL A 626 -5.91 11.70 18.19
CA VAL A 626 -4.73 12.57 18.01
C VAL A 626 -3.67 12.28 19.07
N THR A 627 -4.06 11.83 20.27
CA THR A 627 -3.11 11.43 21.32
C THR A 627 -2.49 10.06 21.03
N LYS A 628 -1.17 10.06 20.74
CA LYS A 628 -0.38 8.83 20.53
C LYS A 628 -0.57 7.88 21.72
N ASN A 629 -0.82 6.59 21.44
CA ASN A 629 -0.96 5.54 22.44
C ASN A 629 0.15 5.64 23.53
N PRO A 630 -0.18 5.73 24.83
CA PRO A 630 0.81 5.90 25.90
C PRO A 630 1.96 4.89 25.88
N MET A 631 1.70 3.66 25.41
CA MET A 631 2.71 2.61 25.27
C MET A 631 3.76 2.90 24.19
N ARG A 632 3.58 3.93 23.35
CA ARG A 632 4.52 4.33 22.30
C ARG A 632 5.42 5.49 22.71
N ASN A 633 5.26 6.02 23.91
CA ASN A 633 6.11 7.11 24.42
C ASN A 633 7.56 6.61 24.56
N LEU A 634 8.50 7.40 24.03
CA LEU A 634 9.93 7.14 24.12
C LEU A 634 10.46 7.64 25.48
N GLN A 635 11.25 6.80 26.14
CA GLN A 635 11.90 7.11 27.41
C GLN A 635 13.30 6.51 27.48
N ILE A 636 14.15 7.06 28.36
CA ILE A 636 15.46 6.48 28.66
C ILE A 636 15.26 5.21 29.50
N GLU A 637 15.67 4.06 28.98
CA GLU A 637 15.60 2.78 29.73
C GLU A 637 16.76 2.67 30.73
N LYS A 638 17.97 3.06 30.29
CA LYS A 638 19.18 3.09 31.10
C LYS A 638 20.25 3.96 30.44
N LEU A 639 21.08 4.56 31.28
CA LEU A 639 22.35 5.17 30.90
C LEU A 639 23.49 4.23 31.33
N VAL A 640 24.43 3.95 30.42
CA VAL A 640 25.63 3.19 30.74
C VAL A 640 26.84 4.10 30.56
N LEU A 641 27.63 4.23 31.61
CA LEU A 641 28.89 4.95 31.62
C LEU A 641 30.02 3.92 31.60
N ASN A 642 30.97 4.07 30.69
CA ASN A 642 32.06 3.12 30.51
C ASN A 642 33.41 3.84 30.44
N ILE A 643 34.38 3.32 31.19
CA ILE A 643 35.78 3.74 31.10
C ILE A 643 36.61 2.50 30.74
N CYS A 644 37.32 2.58 29.61
CA CYS A 644 38.23 1.53 29.16
C CYS A 644 39.66 2.02 29.29
N VAL A 645 40.39 1.50 30.28
CA VAL A 645 41.77 1.93 30.59
C VAL A 645 42.80 1.14 29.77
N GLY A 646 42.45 -0.05 29.28
CA GLY A 646 43.29 -0.86 28.39
C GLY A 646 44.32 -1.74 29.11
N GLU A 647 44.55 -1.51 30.39
CA GLU A 647 45.47 -2.27 31.26
C GLU A 647 44.79 -2.66 32.58
N SER A 648 45.32 -3.68 33.26
CA SER A 648 44.91 -4.04 34.61
C SER A 648 45.78 -3.38 35.68
N GLY A 649 45.30 -3.35 36.93
CA GLY A 649 46.06 -2.81 38.08
C GLY A 649 45.46 -1.52 38.65
N ASP A 650 46.30 -0.70 39.27
CA ASP A 650 45.88 0.45 40.08
C ASP A 650 45.13 1.50 39.27
N ARG A 651 45.52 1.72 38.01
CA ARG A 651 44.87 2.69 37.12
C ARG A 651 43.39 2.38 36.90
N LEU A 652 43.04 1.10 36.79
CA LEU A 652 41.64 0.66 36.67
C LEU A 652 40.87 0.85 37.99
N THR A 653 41.53 0.71 39.14
CA THR A 653 40.88 0.97 40.44
C THR A 653 40.63 2.47 40.66
N ARG A 654 41.52 3.34 40.18
CA ARG A 654 41.32 4.81 40.18
C ARG A 654 40.17 5.22 39.27
N ALA A 655 40.09 4.67 38.05
CA ALA A 655 38.96 4.89 37.15
C ALA A 655 37.61 4.43 37.76
N ALA A 656 37.63 3.33 38.53
CA ALA A 656 36.44 2.87 39.27
C ALA A 656 35.99 3.90 40.32
N LYS A 657 36.93 4.49 41.07
CA LYS A 657 36.61 5.56 42.04
C LYS A 657 35.98 6.78 41.38
N VAL A 658 36.42 7.18 40.18
CA VAL A 658 35.82 8.29 39.41
C VAL A 658 34.36 8.00 39.09
N LEU A 659 34.04 6.80 38.59
CA LEU A 659 32.66 6.43 38.30
C LEU A 659 31.80 6.34 39.58
N GLU A 660 32.38 5.89 40.69
CA GLU A 660 31.71 5.83 41.98
C GLU A 660 31.39 7.23 42.51
N GLN A 661 32.33 8.18 42.43
CA GLN A 661 32.12 9.59 42.78
C GLN A 661 31.06 10.26 41.90
N LEU A 662 31.06 9.98 40.59
CA LEU A 662 30.11 10.56 39.64
C LEU A 662 28.68 10.02 39.83
N THR A 663 28.53 8.72 40.10
CA THR A 663 27.22 8.04 40.06
C THR A 663 26.66 7.67 41.44
N GLY A 664 27.51 7.64 42.47
CA GLY A 664 27.19 7.10 43.80
C GLY A 664 26.86 5.60 43.78
N GLN A 665 27.27 4.87 42.74
CA GLN A 665 27.01 3.44 42.59
C GLN A 665 28.32 2.66 42.49
N THR A 666 28.33 1.45 43.05
CA THR A 666 29.46 0.53 42.96
C THR A 666 29.67 0.08 41.51
N PRO A 667 30.82 0.37 40.90
CA PRO A 667 31.07 0.07 39.50
C PRO A 667 31.40 -1.41 39.26
N VAL A 668 31.08 -1.91 38.06
CA VAL A 668 31.29 -3.31 37.68
C VAL A 668 32.48 -3.45 36.74
N TYR A 669 33.43 -4.30 37.12
CA TYR A 669 34.60 -4.61 36.31
C TYR A 669 34.28 -5.61 35.18
N THR A 670 34.65 -5.26 33.96
CA THR A 670 34.53 -6.11 32.78
C THR A 670 35.84 -6.86 32.54
N LYS A 671 35.73 -8.17 32.32
CA LYS A 671 36.86 -9.07 32.05
C LYS A 671 37.10 -9.25 30.54
N ALA A 672 38.36 -9.38 30.14
CA ALA A 672 38.75 -9.67 28.76
C ALA A 672 38.24 -11.05 28.31
N ARG A 673 37.65 -11.13 27.11
CA ARG A 673 37.20 -12.41 26.54
C ARG A 673 38.29 -13.16 25.78
N TYR A 674 39.25 -12.42 25.24
CA TYR A 674 40.33 -12.94 24.39
C TYR A 674 41.68 -12.48 24.93
N THR A 675 42.72 -13.27 24.66
CA THR A 675 44.10 -12.88 24.90
C THR A 675 44.62 -12.20 23.65
N VAL A 676 45.10 -10.97 23.75
CA VAL A 676 45.72 -10.23 22.65
C VAL A 676 47.11 -9.82 23.08
N ARG A 677 48.12 -10.57 22.61
CA ARG A 677 49.52 -10.42 23.05
C ARG A 677 50.11 -9.05 22.71
N THR A 678 49.74 -8.46 21.56
CA THR A 678 50.21 -7.14 21.11
C THR A 678 49.83 -6.01 22.06
N PHE A 679 48.70 -6.14 22.76
CA PHE A 679 48.23 -5.16 23.75
C PHE A 679 48.50 -5.62 25.18
N SER A 680 49.32 -6.64 25.40
CA SER A 680 49.61 -7.22 26.72
C SER A 680 48.38 -7.70 27.51
N ILE A 681 47.26 -7.99 26.82
CA ILE A 681 45.98 -8.36 27.43
C ILE A 681 45.84 -9.88 27.52
N ARG A 682 45.56 -10.41 28.72
CA ARG A 682 45.25 -11.84 28.96
C ARG A 682 43.76 -12.08 29.14
N ARG A 683 43.28 -13.26 28.74
CA ARG A 683 41.88 -13.67 28.97
C ARG A 683 41.54 -13.64 30.47
N ASN A 684 40.33 -13.19 30.80
CA ASN A 684 39.79 -12.99 32.16
C ASN A 684 40.41 -11.85 32.98
N GLU A 685 41.37 -11.12 32.42
CA GLU A 685 41.95 -9.93 33.03
C GLU A 685 40.91 -8.79 33.09
N LYS A 686 40.90 -8.00 34.16
CA LYS A 686 39.99 -6.85 34.31
C LYS A 686 40.60 -5.66 33.57
N ILE A 687 39.87 -5.07 32.62
CA ILE A 687 40.42 -4.03 31.70
C ILE A 687 39.54 -2.79 31.63
N ALA A 688 38.23 -2.96 31.86
CA ALA A 688 37.26 -1.88 31.76
C ALA A 688 36.34 -1.88 32.97
N VAL A 689 35.77 -0.73 33.25
CA VAL A 689 34.84 -0.51 34.36
C VAL A 689 33.63 0.25 33.85
N HIS A 690 32.43 -0.19 34.25
CA HIS A 690 31.20 0.45 33.81
C HIS A 690 30.16 0.52 34.92
N VAL A 691 29.29 1.52 34.84
CA VAL A 691 28.13 1.71 35.72
C VAL A 691 26.87 1.82 34.86
N THR A 692 25.77 1.22 35.31
CA THR A 692 24.46 1.37 34.67
C THR A 692 23.50 2.13 35.59
N VAL A 693 23.19 3.37 35.24
CA VAL A 693 22.25 4.22 35.97
C VAL A 693 20.86 4.17 35.32
N ARG A 694 19.81 4.25 36.13
CA ARG A 694 18.41 4.29 35.67
C ARG A 694 17.61 5.32 36.45
N GLY A 695 16.48 5.74 35.87
CA GLY A 695 15.54 6.67 36.52
C GLY A 695 16.06 8.11 36.51
N PRO A 696 15.62 8.96 37.46
CA PRO A 696 15.89 10.40 37.42
C PRO A 696 17.39 10.72 37.49
N LYS A 697 18.17 9.94 38.25
CA LYS A 697 19.63 10.07 38.32
C LYS A 697 20.30 9.91 36.94
N ALA A 698 19.74 9.09 36.05
CA ALA A 698 20.29 8.92 34.71
C ALA A 698 20.05 10.15 33.83
N GLU A 699 18.93 10.84 34.03
CA GLU A 699 18.62 12.07 33.29
C GLU A 699 19.54 13.21 33.73
N GLU A 700 19.74 13.37 35.04
CA GLU A 700 20.63 14.37 35.62
C GLU A 700 22.08 14.20 35.12
N ILE A 701 22.61 12.97 35.16
CA ILE A 701 23.99 12.70 34.72
C ILE A 701 24.12 12.88 33.19
N LEU A 702 23.09 12.52 32.43
CA LEU A 702 23.08 12.73 30.98
C LEU A 702 23.07 14.23 30.63
N GLU A 703 22.29 15.04 31.35
CA GLU A 703 22.23 16.49 31.16
C GLU A 703 23.58 17.15 31.45
N ARG A 704 24.26 16.75 32.54
CA ARG A 704 25.64 17.20 32.82
C ARG A 704 26.60 16.85 31.68
N GLY A 705 26.51 15.63 31.13
CA GLY A 705 27.35 15.21 30.00
C GLY A 705 27.04 15.94 28.69
N LEU A 706 25.76 16.23 28.42
CA LEU A 706 25.35 16.98 27.22
C LEU A 706 25.77 18.45 27.28
N LYS A 707 25.81 19.05 28.48
CA LYS A 707 26.31 20.42 28.67
C LYS A 707 27.75 20.58 28.21
N VAL A 708 28.61 19.58 28.45
CA VAL A 708 30.02 19.57 28.01
C VAL A 708 30.13 19.54 26.47
N LYS A 709 29.15 18.93 25.79
CA LYS A 709 29.09 18.88 24.32
C LYS A 709 28.18 19.95 23.71
N GLU A 710 27.81 20.98 24.48
CA GLU A 710 26.95 22.09 24.05
C GLU A 710 25.61 21.64 23.43
N TYR A 711 25.09 20.49 23.88
CA TYR A 711 23.89 19.84 23.32
C TYR A 711 23.96 19.53 21.81
N GLU A 712 25.16 19.52 21.22
CA GLU A 712 25.40 19.15 19.83
C GLU A 712 25.86 17.68 19.72
N LEU A 713 25.13 16.89 18.93
CA LEU A 713 25.51 15.50 18.63
C LEU A 713 25.58 15.27 17.11
N LYS A 714 26.55 14.47 16.66
CA LYS A 714 26.61 14.09 15.23
C LYS A 714 25.56 13.02 14.92
N ALA A 715 25.03 13.02 13.69
CA ALA A 715 24.05 12.03 13.26
C ALA A 715 24.55 10.58 13.39
N ARG A 716 25.87 10.35 13.23
CA ARG A 716 26.52 9.04 13.39
C ARG A 716 26.49 8.48 14.82
N ASN A 717 26.30 9.33 15.82
CA ASN A 717 26.16 8.90 17.22
C ASN A 717 24.86 8.13 17.48
N PHE A 718 23.86 8.27 16.59
CA PHE A 718 22.59 7.57 16.69
C PHE A 718 22.61 6.26 15.89
N SER A 719 22.35 5.15 16.58
CA SER A 719 22.21 3.82 15.97
C SER A 719 20.90 3.68 15.20
N SER A 720 20.85 2.72 14.26
CA SER A 720 19.61 2.32 13.57
C SER A 720 18.52 1.82 14.53
N THR A 721 18.91 1.33 15.70
CA THR A 721 18.03 0.86 16.77
C THR A 721 17.50 1.97 17.68
N GLY A 722 17.88 3.23 17.43
CA GLY A 722 17.44 4.40 18.19
C GLY A 722 18.16 4.63 19.53
N ASN A 723 19.18 3.83 19.84
CA ASN A 723 20.13 4.11 20.93
C ASN A 723 21.19 5.10 20.44
N PHE A 724 21.75 5.91 21.33
CA PHE A 724 22.82 6.84 20.98
C PHE A 724 23.86 6.94 22.09
N GLY A 725 25.07 7.35 21.73
CA GLY A 725 26.15 7.54 22.69
C GLY A 725 27.18 8.53 22.21
N PHE A 726 27.93 9.11 23.15
CA PHE A 726 28.99 10.08 22.90
C PHE A 726 30.09 9.93 23.95
N GLY A 727 31.32 10.29 23.59
CA GLY A 727 32.46 10.28 24.51
C GLY A 727 32.75 11.67 25.07
N ILE A 728 33.25 11.72 26.30
CA ILE A 728 33.83 12.89 26.94
C ILE A 728 35.30 12.59 27.18
N ASP A 729 36.17 13.53 26.82
CA ASP A 729 37.63 13.34 26.85
C ASP A 729 38.16 13.47 28.29
N GLU A 730 37.57 14.33 29.12
CA GLU A 730 37.96 14.54 30.52
C GLU A 730 36.76 14.50 31.48
N HIS A 731 36.89 13.76 32.58
CA HIS A 731 35.84 13.72 33.61
C HIS A 731 35.74 15.01 34.45
N ILE A 732 36.73 15.91 34.37
CA ILE A 732 36.76 17.17 35.12
C ILE A 732 35.66 18.11 34.60
N ASP A 733 35.39 18.07 33.29
CA ASP A 733 34.33 18.87 32.64
C ASP A 733 32.93 18.60 33.20
N LEU A 734 32.74 17.46 33.89
CA LEU A 734 31.49 17.09 34.55
C LEU A 734 31.31 17.74 35.94
N GLY A 735 32.25 18.58 36.36
CA GLY A 735 32.20 19.35 37.62
C GLY A 735 32.84 18.64 38.83
N ILE A 736 33.70 17.64 38.60
CA ILE A 736 34.47 16.96 39.66
C ILE A 736 35.80 17.71 39.86
N LYS A 737 36.19 17.96 41.12
CA LYS A 737 37.49 18.58 41.43
C LYS A 737 38.63 17.66 41.02
N TYR A 738 39.69 18.24 40.47
CA TYR A 738 40.87 17.47 40.06
C TYR A 738 41.64 16.95 41.27
N ASP A 739 41.81 15.63 41.34
CA ASP A 739 42.63 14.95 42.33
C ASP A 739 43.92 14.41 41.66
N PRO A 740 45.12 14.91 42.03
CA PRO A 740 46.39 14.48 41.45
C PRO A 740 46.68 12.96 41.60
N SER A 741 46.10 12.31 42.61
CA SER A 741 46.27 10.88 42.86
C SER A 741 45.47 10.00 41.88
N ILE A 742 44.37 10.50 41.33
CA ILE A 742 43.46 9.75 40.46
C ILE A 742 43.91 9.86 38.99
N GLY A 743 44.29 11.07 38.57
CA GLY A 743 44.66 11.39 37.19
C GLY A 743 43.44 11.61 36.27
N ILE A 744 43.68 12.04 35.03
CA ILE A 744 42.61 12.37 34.05
C ILE A 744 42.18 11.11 33.28
N TYR A 745 40.86 10.92 33.19
CA TYR A 745 40.23 9.84 32.42
C TYR A 745 39.08 10.38 31.57
N GLY A 746 39.00 9.91 30.33
CA GLY A 746 37.82 10.04 29.48
C GLY A 746 36.80 8.93 29.75
N MET A 747 35.55 9.17 29.34
CA MET A 747 34.45 8.22 29.53
C MET A 747 33.44 8.26 28.39
N ASP A 748 32.81 7.12 28.13
CA ASP A 748 31.75 6.99 27.13
C ASP A 748 30.37 6.95 27.77
N TYR A 749 29.47 7.76 27.23
CA TYR A 749 28.04 7.76 27.54
C TYR A 749 27.30 6.91 26.51
N PHE A 750 26.56 5.90 26.97
CA PHE A 750 25.69 5.09 26.12
C PHE A 750 24.25 5.10 26.64
N VAL A 751 23.36 5.77 25.91
CA VAL A 751 21.95 5.93 26.23
C VAL A 751 21.14 4.86 25.52
N VAL A 752 20.47 4.01 26.29
CA VAL A 752 19.55 3.00 25.77
C VAL A 752 18.13 3.52 25.82
N MET A 753 17.54 3.67 24.65
CA MET A 753 16.15 4.11 24.51
C MET A 753 15.20 2.92 24.63
N GLY A 754 14.06 3.15 25.27
CA GLY A 754 13.03 2.14 25.47
C GLY A 754 11.62 2.70 25.29
N ARG A 755 10.68 1.81 24.96
CA ARG A 755 9.24 2.07 25.07
C ARG A 755 8.65 1.18 26.16
N PRO A 756 7.61 1.64 26.87
CA PRO A 756 6.85 0.79 27.79
C PRO A 756 6.38 -0.50 27.08
N GLY A 757 6.61 -1.66 27.69
CA GLY A 757 6.24 -2.96 27.11
C GLY A 757 7.37 -3.70 26.37
N ASN A 758 8.55 -3.09 26.18
CA ASN A 758 9.70 -3.78 25.56
C ASN A 758 10.18 -5.02 26.36
N ARG A 759 9.81 -5.11 27.66
CA ARG A 759 10.07 -6.24 28.57
C ARG A 759 9.54 -7.59 28.04
N VAL A 760 8.53 -7.60 27.17
CA VAL A 760 7.92 -8.82 26.62
C VAL A 760 8.91 -9.71 25.87
N SER A 761 9.95 -9.11 25.27
CA SER A 761 11.04 -9.85 24.62
C SER A 761 12.04 -10.46 25.61
N ARG A 762 12.19 -9.86 26.79
CA ARG A 762 13.24 -10.19 27.77
C ARG A 762 12.74 -11.00 28.98
N ARG A 763 11.42 -11.03 29.24
CA ARG A 763 10.83 -11.76 30.38
C ARG A 763 11.14 -13.25 30.33
N LYS A 764 11.32 -13.90 31.49
CA LYS A 764 11.65 -15.35 31.56
C LYS A 764 10.49 -16.22 31.05
N HIS A 765 9.26 -15.92 31.45
CA HIS A 765 8.05 -16.67 31.11
C HIS A 765 7.31 -16.04 29.90
N CYS A 766 6.80 -16.88 28.98
CA CYS A 766 6.07 -16.46 27.76
C CYS A 766 6.76 -15.37 26.93
N LYS A 767 8.04 -15.55 26.57
CA LYS A 767 8.75 -14.63 25.66
C LYS A 767 7.97 -14.46 24.36
N ALA A 768 7.77 -13.21 23.94
CA ALA A 768 7.15 -12.92 22.64
C ALA A 768 7.94 -11.84 21.90
N LYS A 769 7.83 -11.85 20.56
CA LYS A 769 8.52 -10.89 19.70
C LYS A 769 7.84 -9.52 19.78
N VAL A 770 8.64 -8.47 19.90
CA VAL A 770 8.15 -7.09 19.81
C VAL A 770 7.84 -6.77 18.35
N GLY A 771 6.61 -6.33 18.09
CA GLY A 771 6.12 -6.00 16.75
C GLY A 771 6.89 -4.84 16.12
N VAL A 772 6.97 -4.83 14.78
CA VAL A 772 7.79 -3.87 14.01
C VAL A 772 7.44 -2.42 14.34
N ASN A 773 6.14 -2.11 14.51
CA ASN A 773 5.66 -0.76 14.84
C ASN A 773 6.02 -0.31 16.26
N HIS A 774 6.32 -1.25 17.17
CA HIS A 774 6.72 -0.93 18.53
C HIS A 774 8.25 -0.81 18.68
N ARG A 775 9.04 -1.28 17.70
CA ARG A 775 10.49 -1.10 17.72
C ARG A 775 10.85 0.37 17.48
N ILE A 776 11.92 0.81 18.14
CA ILE A 776 12.46 2.16 18.00
C ILE A 776 13.29 2.20 16.70
N LYS A 777 13.13 3.29 15.94
CA LYS A 777 13.90 3.60 14.73
C LYS A 777 14.67 4.91 14.95
N LYS A 778 14.86 5.72 13.91
CA LYS A 778 15.49 7.06 13.99
C LYS A 778 14.65 8.13 14.72
N GLU A 779 13.48 7.78 15.26
CA GLU A 779 12.63 8.67 16.07
C GLU A 779 13.36 9.24 17.31
N SER A 780 14.43 8.59 17.76
CA SER A 780 15.28 9.08 18.86
C SER A 780 15.94 10.43 18.57
N GLN A 781 16.16 10.77 17.29
CA GLN A 781 16.73 12.06 16.88
C GLN A 781 15.73 13.21 17.12
N GLU A 782 14.46 12.99 16.76
CA GLU A 782 13.38 13.95 17.01
C GLU A 782 13.11 14.08 18.51
N TRP A 783 13.18 12.96 19.24
CA TRP A 783 13.05 12.97 20.70
C TRP A 783 14.16 13.78 21.37
N PHE A 784 15.42 13.63 20.93
CA PHE A 784 16.55 14.40 21.46
C PHE A 784 16.38 15.91 21.22
N LYS A 785 15.99 16.29 20.00
CA LYS A 785 15.68 17.70 19.66
C LYS A 785 14.54 18.26 20.50
N ALA A 786 13.48 17.49 20.73
CA ALA A 786 12.30 17.96 21.45
C ALA A 786 12.46 17.99 22.98
N ARG A 787 13.34 17.15 23.54
CA ARG A 787 13.50 17.00 25.00
C ARG A 787 14.60 17.89 25.57
N PHE A 788 15.69 18.07 24.83
CA PHE A 788 16.89 18.79 25.28
C PHE A 788 17.23 20.00 24.39
N ASP A 789 16.35 20.38 23.46
CA ASP A 789 16.59 21.44 22.46
C ASP A 789 17.92 21.30 21.69
N GLY A 790 18.41 20.05 21.59
CA GLY A 790 19.74 19.76 21.07
C GLY A 790 19.85 19.82 19.55
N THR A 791 21.02 20.18 19.05
CA THR A 791 21.31 20.27 17.61
C THR A 791 21.92 18.97 17.10
N ILE A 792 21.54 18.56 15.88
CA ILE A 792 22.12 17.37 15.23
C ILE A 792 22.91 17.79 14.01
N SER A 793 24.21 17.53 14.05
CA SER A 793 25.15 17.85 12.98
C SER A 793 25.24 16.70 11.96
N TYR A 794 25.11 17.04 10.68
CA TYR A 794 25.23 16.10 9.55
C TYR A 794 26.57 16.22 8.82
N LYS A 795 27.51 17.02 9.34
CA LYS A 795 28.88 17.09 8.80
C LYS A 795 29.56 15.72 8.97
N ALA A 796 30.28 15.30 7.93
CA ALA A 796 30.95 14.00 7.84
C ALA A 796 31.95 13.76 9.00
#